data_AF-D3IMA3-F1
#
_entry.id   AF-D3IMA3-F1
#
_cell.length_a   1.000
_cell.length_b   1.000
_cell.length_c   1.000
_cell.angle_alpha   90.00
_cell.angle_beta   90.00
_cell.angle_gamma   90.00
#
_symmetry.space_group_name_H-M   'P 1'
#
loop_
_entity.id
_entity.type
_entity.pdbx_description
1 polymer ?
#
loop_
_entity_poly.entity_id
_entity_poly.type
_entity_poly.pdbx_seq_one_letter_code
_entity_poly.pdbx_strand_id
1 'polypeptide(L)'
;MLRPVLTLAALCLTALATRAQQAAPTTFAPHCDQPLVTNMSAPTTPTQGLSGRHIAVWQSHGRYYERTLDRWEWQRARLLQTVEDLYTQSYVLPFLVPMLENAGANVLVPRERDWNTHEVVVDNDASTLSPHTIYKERNGQQAWQQGQGEGFAYRHKVYTDFQNPFRDGTFRTIQSIKKGQESLAEWVPNVPKTGEYAVYVSYKTVQGSTATAHYTVYHQGGESHFRVNQQMGGGTWIYLGKFVFDEKAGQQHRVCLSNNTGKVGEVVTADGVKFGGGMGNIGRPDVSGYPRFTEAARYWLQWAGVPDSVYSESHGENDYTDDYKSRGMWVNWLAGGSQSYPEGQGLNVPIDLSLAFHSDAGVTKDDRTIGTLGIYYTQSYDSVFANGASRYLCKDLTESVQNSILNDIRALYEPLWNSRGSRDASYFEARTPRVPAMLLELLSHQNFADMRYGLDPRFRFTVSRAIYKGMLRFICAQRGQTPIVAPLPVDHLSASLKGRDQVELTWNAVADTLEPSAMPDRYIVYTRLGNGAFDNGKVVKRNRYVARIPADVVCSFRVEAVNKGGKSFPSETMAVARCSASMGKKALVVNGFDRVCAPADFVAPAPIDTLYAGFLDNIDHGVPYLQDISYTGSQKEFNRTLPWLDDDSGGYGDSYGNEETKVIAGNTFDYPALHGEAILKVGLSFESCANECLDKAEDGYVFVDYILGKQCQTKMGRGNVRPLMFKTFDAKVQKALAEYAQRGVHLFVSGAYVGSDLWCNPLAKALESDQRFATEVLKYKWRNSRAALTGGVRMVRSPLQLGVGEMNYANTLNSEQYIVESPDAIEAADSTGYTVMRYPENNLSAAVASQGSYKTFVMGFPFESITQAFCREKLMKTIVDFFMRQPHEDISHDPKGDGKKARHITSFTGEEKRER
;
A
#
# COMPACT_ATOMS: atom_id res chain seq x y z
N MET A 1 -13.51 -76.22 -43.38
CA MET A 1 -12.13 -75.70 -43.44
C MET A 1 -12.01 -74.54 -42.46
N LEU A 2 -10.88 -74.48 -41.77
CA LEU A 2 -10.26 -73.32 -41.10
C LEU A 2 -10.81 -72.80 -39.75
N ARG A 3 -10.00 -73.10 -38.73
CA ARG A 3 -9.56 -72.26 -37.59
C ARG A 3 -8.00 -72.21 -37.68
N PRO A 4 -7.23 -71.42 -36.89
CA PRO A 4 -7.56 -70.35 -35.91
C PRO A 4 -6.61 -69.10 -35.89
N VAL A 5 -7.08 -68.01 -35.25
CA VAL A 5 -6.51 -67.26 -34.08
C VAL A 5 -5.01 -66.83 -33.99
N LEU A 6 -4.80 -65.60 -33.44
CA LEU A 6 -3.59 -65.01 -32.79
C LEU A 6 -2.42 -64.67 -33.75
N THR A 7 -1.95 -63.43 -33.92
CA THR A 7 -1.41 -62.57 -32.86
C THR A 7 -1.28 -61.13 -33.36
N LEU A 8 -2.06 -60.25 -32.74
CA LEU A 8 -1.97 -58.80 -32.77
C LEU A 8 -0.96 -58.38 -31.68
N ALA A 9 0.35 -58.57 -31.88
CA ALA A 9 1.35 -58.27 -30.83
C ALA A 9 2.79 -57.98 -31.28
N ALA A 10 3.16 -58.07 -32.56
CA ALA A 10 4.58 -58.04 -32.96
C ALA A 10 5.01 -56.91 -33.91
N LEU A 11 4.11 -55.99 -34.31
CA LEU A 11 4.44 -54.90 -35.24
C LEU A 11 4.16 -53.47 -34.73
N CYS A 12 3.79 -53.32 -33.45
CA CYS A 12 3.74 -52.02 -32.75
C CYS A 12 4.93 -51.80 -31.79
N LEU A 13 5.99 -52.62 -31.87
CA LEU A 13 7.11 -52.59 -30.92
C LEU A 13 8.42 -52.01 -31.47
N THR A 14 8.42 -51.44 -32.67
CA THR A 14 9.58 -50.72 -33.25
C THR A 14 9.31 -49.27 -33.65
N ALA A 15 8.22 -48.68 -33.13
CA ALA A 15 7.98 -47.23 -33.12
C ALA A 15 7.81 -46.66 -31.68
N LEU A 16 8.15 -47.46 -30.66
CA LEU A 16 8.08 -47.09 -29.24
C LEU A 16 9.43 -47.17 -28.53
N ALA A 17 10.54 -47.24 -29.29
CA ALA A 17 11.90 -47.28 -28.76
C ALA A 17 12.82 -46.25 -29.45
N THR A 18 12.36 -45.01 -29.60
CA THR A 18 13.20 -43.80 -29.72
C THR A 18 12.46 -42.59 -29.11
N ARG A 19 11.99 -42.76 -27.88
CA ARG A 19 11.72 -41.65 -26.93
C ARG A 19 12.25 -41.96 -25.53
N ALA A 20 13.26 -42.82 -25.44
CA ALA A 20 14.04 -43.03 -24.23
C ALA A 20 15.36 -42.26 -24.36
N GLN A 21 15.24 -40.93 -24.26
CA GLN A 21 16.22 -40.00 -23.65
C GLN A 21 15.60 -38.59 -23.63
N GLN A 22 14.63 -38.36 -22.74
CA GLN A 22 14.51 -37.04 -22.10
C GLN A 22 14.85 -37.27 -20.63
N ALA A 23 16.14 -37.27 -20.31
CA ALA A 23 16.55 -37.03 -18.93
C ALA A 23 16.40 -35.53 -18.67
N ALA A 24 15.48 -35.17 -17.76
CA ALA A 24 15.31 -33.95 -16.95
C ALA A 24 13.82 -33.51 -16.92
N PRO A 25 13.21 -33.47 -15.72
CA PRO A 25 13.29 -32.23 -14.96
C PRO A 25 14.18 -32.39 -13.73
N THR A 26 15.40 -31.90 -13.85
CA THR A 26 16.14 -31.31 -12.73
C THR A 26 15.35 -30.10 -12.25
N THR A 27 15.18 -29.97 -10.93
CA THR A 27 14.50 -28.82 -10.33
C THR A 27 15.37 -27.56 -10.43
N PHE A 28 14.75 -26.39 -10.52
CA PHE A 28 15.47 -25.12 -10.36
C PHE A 28 15.29 -24.62 -8.93
N ALA A 29 16.24 -24.99 -8.07
CA ALA A 29 16.09 -24.87 -6.63
C ALA A 29 17.40 -24.44 -5.94
N PRO A 30 17.98 -23.27 -6.28
CA PRO A 30 19.24 -22.81 -5.69
C PRO A 30 19.14 -22.76 -4.16
N HIS A 31 20.20 -23.15 -3.46
CA HIS A 31 20.23 -23.23 -2.01
C HIS A 31 20.90 -22.00 -1.39
N CYS A 32 20.31 -21.45 -0.33
CA CYS A 32 20.85 -20.30 0.39
C CYS A 32 20.51 -20.39 1.88
N ASP A 33 21.50 -20.69 2.71
CA ASP A 33 21.33 -20.75 4.17
C ASP A 33 21.35 -19.37 4.83
N GLN A 34 22.08 -18.43 4.23
CA GLN A 34 22.21 -17.05 4.70
C GLN A 34 21.77 -16.11 3.57
N PRO A 35 20.50 -15.65 3.58
CA PRO A 35 20.00 -14.79 2.51
C PRO A 35 20.71 -13.43 2.51
N LEU A 36 20.47 -12.67 1.44
CA LEU A 36 21.13 -11.37 1.22
C LEU A 36 20.89 -10.42 2.39
N VAL A 37 19.64 -10.34 2.86
CA VAL A 37 19.23 -9.60 4.06
C VAL A 37 18.32 -10.49 4.93
N THR A 38 18.56 -10.44 6.24
CA THR A 38 17.68 -11.02 7.27
C THR A 38 17.34 -9.95 8.30
N ASN A 39 16.04 -9.66 8.47
CA ASN A 39 15.56 -8.81 9.57
C ASN A 39 15.53 -9.62 10.88
N MET A 40 16.44 -9.31 11.80
CA MET A 40 16.57 -9.97 13.10
C MET A 40 15.57 -9.43 14.13
N SER A 41 14.98 -8.25 13.88
CA SER A 41 13.92 -7.66 14.71
C SER A 41 12.52 -8.16 14.34
N ALA A 42 12.37 -8.88 13.23
CA ALA A 42 11.10 -9.49 12.86
C ALA A 42 10.66 -10.50 13.94
N PRO A 43 9.45 -10.37 14.52
CA PRO A 43 9.03 -11.25 15.64
C PRO A 43 8.84 -12.72 15.25
N THR A 44 8.68 -13.00 13.95
CA THR A 44 8.48 -14.34 13.41
C THR A 44 9.17 -14.48 12.06
N THR A 45 9.74 -15.67 11.80
CA THR A 45 10.27 -16.05 10.49
C THR A 45 9.36 -17.12 9.86
N PRO A 46 8.94 -16.96 8.59
CA PRO A 46 8.16 -17.97 7.89
C PRO A 46 8.94 -19.28 7.74
N THR A 47 8.27 -20.43 7.84
CA THR A 47 8.90 -21.77 7.75
C THR A 47 8.41 -22.58 6.54
N GLN A 48 7.26 -22.21 5.98
CA GLN A 48 6.67 -22.80 4.77
C GLN A 48 6.21 -21.71 3.79
N GLY A 49 6.85 -20.55 3.87
CA GLY A 49 6.73 -19.44 2.93
C GLY A 49 7.92 -19.38 1.97
N LEU A 50 8.44 -18.18 1.77
CA LEU A 50 9.54 -17.83 0.87
C LEU A 50 10.85 -17.46 1.59
N SER A 51 11.01 -17.86 2.86
CA SER A 51 12.27 -17.66 3.59
C SER A 51 13.47 -18.22 2.85
N GLY A 52 14.53 -17.40 2.75
CA GLY A 52 15.77 -17.76 2.06
C GLY A 52 15.68 -17.75 0.53
N ARG A 53 14.59 -17.22 -0.04
CA ARG A 53 14.41 -17.07 -1.50
C ARG A 53 14.75 -15.67 -1.95
N HIS A 54 15.27 -15.55 -3.17
CA HIS A 54 15.58 -14.27 -3.81
C HIS A 54 14.79 -14.14 -5.10
N ILE A 55 13.96 -13.12 -5.19
CA ILE A 55 13.00 -12.96 -6.29
C ILE A 55 13.26 -11.62 -6.97
N ALA A 56 13.47 -11.66 -8.28
CA ALA A 56 13.52 -10.46 -9.10
C ALA A 56 12.11 -10.17 -9.63
N VAL A 57 11.59 -8.97 -9.39
CA VAL A 57 10.28 -8.55 -9.92
C VAL A 57 10.33 -7.11 -10.37
N TRP A 58 9.58 -6.78 -11.40
CA TRP A 58 9.45 -5.40 -11.85
C TRP A 58 8.10 -5.15 -12.51
N GLN A 59 7.60 -3.93 -12.30
CA GLN A 59 6.58 -3.31 -13.12
C GLN A 59 7.10 -3.01 -14.54
N SER A 60 6.25 -2.53 -15.43
CA SER A 60 6.56 -2.27 -16.85
C SER A 60 7.64 -1.17 -17.02
N HIS A 61 7.66 -0.56 -18.19
CA HIS A 61 8.49 0.58 -18.56
C HIS A 61 8.42 1.75 -17.58
N GLY A 62 9.39 2.66 -17.69
CA GLY A 62 9.41 3.91 -16.96
C GLY A 62 9.73 5.07 -17.89
N ARG A 63 9.65 6.29 -17.35
CA ARG A 63 9.94 7.51 -18.10
C ARG A 63 11.36 7.44 -18.68
N TYR A 64 11.50 7.67 -19.99
CA TYR A 64 12.76 7.59 -20.71
C TYR A 64 12.97 8.77 -21.66
N TYR A 65 14.21 8.96 -22.08
CA TYR A 65 14.59 9.99 -23.04
C TYR A 65 14.58 9.44 -24.46
N GLU A 66 13.67 9.93 -25.29
CA GLU A 66 13.64 9.62 -26.73
C GLU A 66 14.53 10.60 -27.49
N ARG A 67 15.72 10.13 -27.84
CA ARG A 67 16.77 10.94 -28.47
C ARG A 67 16.37 11.45 -29.85
N THR A 68 15.55 10.72 -30.59
CA THR A 68 15.11 11.14 -31.94
C THR A 68 14.07 12.25 -31.91
N LEU A 69 13.33 12.36 -30.79
CA LEU A 69 12.32 13.40 -30.55
C LEU A 69 12.81 14.51 -29.60
N ASP A 70 14.03 14.37 -29.07
CA ASP A 70 14.69 15.32 -28.15
C ASP A 70 13.83 15.63 -26.91
N ARG A 71 13.24 14.58 -26.30
CA ARG A 71 12.33 14.75 -25.15
C ARG A 71 12.28 13.56 -24.21
N TRP A 72 11.88 13.84 -22.97
CA TRP A 72 11.46 12.82 -22.01
C TRP A 72 10.00 12.43 -22.23
N GLU A 73 9.73 11.14 -22.36
CA GLU A 73 8.38 10.62 -22.61
C GLU A 73 8.08 9.30 -21.88
N TRP A 74 6.82 8.88 -21.99
CA TRP A 74 6.37 7.56 -21.57
C TRP A 74 6.34 6.62 -22.77
N GLN A 75 6.28 5.32 -22.52
CA GLN A 75 6.15 4.34 -23.59
C GLN A 75 4.76 4.38 -24.26
N ARG A 76 3.74 4.85 -23.52
CA ARG A 76 2.35 4.87 -23.94
C ARG A 76 1.70 6.23 -23.69
N ALA A 77 0.64 6.50 -24.45
CA ALA A 77 -0.29 7.60 -24.18
C ALA A 77 -0.86 7.55 -22.76
N ARG A 78 -1.16 8.74 -22.22
CA ARG A 78 -1.92 8.92 -20.97
C ARG A 78 -3.38 8.60 -21.26
N LEU A 79 -3.86 7.47 -20.75
CA LEU A 79 -5.20 6.99 -21.00
C LEU A 79 -5.88 6.64 -19.69
N LEU A 80 -7.15 7.03 -19.57
CA LEU A 80 -8.01 6.66 -18.45
C LEU A 80 -7.39 7.00 -17.09
N GLN A 81 -6.85 8.22 -17.01
CA GLN A 81 -6.21 8.83 -15.83
C GLN A 81 -4.87 8.22 -15.41
N THR A 82 -4.28 7.34 -16.20
CA THR A 82 -2.98 6.72 -15.91
C THR A 82 -2.15 6.51 -17.18
N VAL A 83 -1.00 5.86 -17.04
CA VAL A 83 -0.15 5.36 -18.12
C VAL A 83 0.43 4.01 -17.67
N GLU A 84 0.65 3.09 -18.60
CA GLU A 84 1.14 1.73 -18.30
C GLU A 84 2.34 1.71 -17.32
N ASP A 85 3.30 2.58 -17.60
CA ASP A 85 4.58 2.73 -16.91
C ASP A 85 4.44 2.97 -15.38
N LEU A 86 3.38 3.69 -15.00
CA LEU A 86 3.02 3.96 -13.60
C LEU A 86 1.91 3.03 -13.09
N TYR A 87 1.01 2.62 -13.97
CA TYR A 87 -0.14 1.78 -13.65
C TYR A 87 0.29 0.44 -13.07
N THR A 88 1.18 -0.28 -13.75
CA THR A 88 1.65 -1.60 -13.28
C THR A 88 2.42 -1.49 -11.96
N GLN A 89 3.07 -0.35 -11.70
CA GLN A 89 3.75 -0.06 -10.44
C GLN A 89 2.80 -0.05 -9.24
N SER A 90 1.54 0.36 -9.44
CA SER A 90 0.50 0.38 -8.39
C SER A 90 0.06 -1.02 -7.92
N TYR A 91 0.42 -2.08 -8.65
CA TYR A 91 0.28 -3.47 -8.21
C TYR A 91 1.54 -3.98 -7.51
N VAL A 92 2.69 -3.69 -8.12
CA VAL A 92 3.97 -4.26 -7.73
C VAL A 92 4.45 -3.69 -6.40
N LEU A 93 4.54 -2.37 -6.27
CA LEU A 93 5.15 -1.75 -5.08
C LEU A 93 4.25 -1.76 -3.85
N PRO A 94 2.95 -1.41 -3.92
CA PRO A 94 2.10 -1.36 -2.73
C PRO A 94 1.64 -2.74 -2.25
N PHE A 95 1.57 -3.73 -3.15
CA PHE A 95 0.96 -5.04 -2.85
C PHE A 95 1.90 -6.23 -3.05
N LEU A 96 2.35 -6.49 -4.28
CA LEU A 96 3.06 -7.74 -4.59
C LEU A 96 4.40 -7.86 -3.86
N VAL A 97 5.23 -6.80 -3.88
CA VAL A 97 6.53 -6.78 -3.20
C VAL A 97 6.35 -7.01 -1.68
N PRO A 98 5.49 -6.26 -0.96
CA PRO A 98 5.24 -6.54 0.46
C PRO A 98 4.69 -7.94 0.73
N MET A 99 3.84 -8.52 -0.14
CA MET A 99 3.35 -9.90 0.03
C MET A 99 4.48 -10.93 -0.02
N LEU A 100 5.41 -10.77 -0.97
CA LEU A 100 6.57 -11.65 -1.11
C LEU A 100 7.53 -11.51 0.08
N GLU A 101 7.79 -10.28 0.52
CA GLU A 101 8.64 -9.98 1.69
C GLU A 101 8.00 -10.49 2.99
N ASN A 102 6.69 -10.34 3.16
CA ASN A 102 5.94 -10.87 4.31
C ASN A 102 5.91 -12.40 4.34
N ALA A 103 6.08 -13.06 3.19
CA ALA A 103 6.29 -14.49 3.09
C ALA A 103 7.76 -14.90 3.32
N GLY A 104 8.70 -13.95 3.44
CA GLY A 104 10.10 -14.17 3.80
C GLY A 104 11.10 -14.03 2.65
N ALA A 105 10.67 -13.63 1.46
CA ALA A 105 11.57 -13.45 0.32
C ALA A 105 12.43 -12.19 0.46
N ASN A 106 13.64 -12.24 -0.09
CA ASN A 106 14.39 -11.05 -0.48
C ASN A 106 13.96 -10.65 -1.88
N VAL A 107 13.30 -9.48 -2.02
CA VAL A 107 12.76 -9.02 -3.31
C VAL A 107 13.67 -7.93 -3.88
N LEU A 108 14.15 -8.15 -5.11
CA LEU A 108 15.00 -7.21 -5.84
C LEU A 108 14.21 -6.60 -6.99
N VAL A 109 14.41 -5.30 -7.19
CA VAL A 109 13.75 -4.50 -8.24
C VAL A 109 14.79 -3.69 -9.02
N PRO A 110 14.69 -3.60 -10.36
CA PRO A 110 15.59 -2.83 -11.22
C PRO A 110 15.15 -1.36 -11.40
N ARG A 111 14.20 -0.88 -10.61
CA ARG A 111 13.73 0.51 -10.54
C ARG A 111 13.67 0.92 -9.06
N GLU A 112 13.80 2.22 -8.77
CA GLU A 112 13.63 2.72 -7.39
C GLU A 112 12.21 2.37 -6.88
N ARG A 113 12.13 1.85 -5.66
CA ARG A 113 10.89 1.39 -5.01
C ARG A 113 10.34 2.34 -3.96
N ASP A 114 11.12 3.34 -3.56
CA ASP A 114 10.68 4.36 -2.65
C ASP A 114 10.17 5.59 -3.40
N TRP A 115 8.89 5.91 -3.19
CA TRP A 115 8.24 7.09 -3.76
C TRP A 115 8.50 8.36 -2.96
N ASN A 116 9.23 8.29 -1.85
CA ASN A 116 9.69 9.49 -1.15
C ASN A 116 10.65 10.27 -2.07
N THR A 117 10.26 11.49 -2.43
CA THR A 117 11.00 12.38 -3.33
C THR A 117 12.23 13.01 -2.69
N HIS A 118 12.41 12.84 -1.38
CA HIS A 118 13.63 13.21 -0.69
C HIS A 118 14.65 12.06 -0.72
N GLU A 119 15.91 12.38 -0.91
CA GLU A 119 17.04 11.46 -0.81
C GLU A 119 18.12 12.09 0.05
N VAL A 120 18.69 11.28 0.95
CA VAL A 120 19.91 11.58 1.66
C VAL A 120 20.86 10.39 1.49
N VAL A 121 22.06 10.65 0.99
CA VAL A 121 23.17 9.69 0.97
C VAL A 121 24.24 10.15 1.94
N VAL A 122 24.61 9.27 2.87
CA VAL A 122 25.70 9.47 3.82
C VAL A 122 26.81 8.49 3.48
N ASP A 123 28.03 8.99 3.37
CA ASP A 123 29.19 8.23 2.91
C ASP A 123 30.50 8.81 3.49
N ASN A 124 31.56 7.99 3.54
CA ASN A 124 32.86 8.39 4.08
C ASN A 124 33.65 9.34 3.19
N ASP A 125 33.42 9.34 1.87
CA ASP A 125 34.13 10.19 0.91
C ASP A 125 33.32 11.44 0.54
N ALA A 126 32.05 11.27 0.18
CA ALA A 126 31.18 12.39 -0.19
C ALA A 126 29.69 12.09 0.07
N SER A 127 29.06 12.94 0.87
CA SER A 127 27.64 12.84 1.26
C SER A 127 26.78 13.93 0.59
N THR A 128 25.49 13.64 0.39
CA THR A 128 24.49 14.68 0.09
C THR A 128 24.28 15.58 1.31
N LEU A 129 23.82 16.82 1.11
CA LEU A 129 23.45 17.76 2.20
C LEU A 129 24.56 18.06 3.24
N SER A 130 25.82 17.76 2.93
CA SER A 130 26.97 18.15 3.76
C SER A 130 26.96 19.66 4.10
N PRO A 131 27.29 20.07 5.34
CA PRO A 131 27.82 19.28 6.46
C PRO A 131 26.74 18.72 7.42
N HIS A 132 25.48 18.66 7.00
CA HIS A 132 24.37 18.28 7.89
C HIS A 132 24.24 16.77 8.13
N THR A 133 24.93 15.96 7.32
CA THR A 133 25.08 14.51 7.46
C THR A 133 26.38 14.16 8.17
N ILE A 134 26.42 13.04 8.89
CA ILE A 134 27.63 12.61 9.62
C ILE A 134 27.96 11.16 9.30
N TYR A 135 29.16 10.93 8.79
CA TYR A 135 29.83 9.62 8.81
C TYR A 135 30.85 9.58 9.95
N LYS A 136 30.90 8.49 10.70
CA LYS A 136 31.85 8.34 11.81
C LYS A 136 32.28 6.89 12.03
N GLU A 137 33.58 6.70 12.27
CA GLU A 137 34.15 5.43 12.72
C GLU A 137 34.52 5.49 14.21
N ARG A 138 34.23 4.41 14.94
CA ARG A 138 34.70 4.20 16.31
C ARG A 138 35.49 2.91 16.37
N ASN A 139 36.77 3.00 16.71
CA ASN A 139 37.64 1.83 16.83
C ASN A 139 37.61 1.24 18.24
N GLY A 140 37.35 -0.06 18.34
CA GLY A 140 37.53 -0.89 19.52
C GLY A 140 38.82 -1.72 19.41
N GLN A 141 38.70 -3.05 19.49
CA GLN A 141 39.85 -3.96 19.41
C GLN A 141 40.54 -3.96 18.04
N GLN A 142 39.78 -3.77 16.97
CA GLN A 142 40.29 -3.66 15.59
C GLN A 142 40.07 -2.23 15.10
N ALA A 143 40.90 -1.75 14.18
CA ALA A 143 40.72 -0.43 13.58
C ALA A 143 40.15 -0.54 12.17
N TRP A 144 39.19 0.32 11.83
CA TRP A 144 38.76 0.52 10.45
C TRP A 144 39.91 1.06 9.61
N GLN A 145 40.02 0.54 8.40
CA GLN A 145 41.03 0.94 7.43
C GLN A 145 40.38 1.17 6.08
N GLN A 146 41.06 1.94 5.22
CA GLN A 146 40.63 2.05 3.83
C GLN A 146 40.85 0.71 3.13
N GLY A 147 39.80 0.22 2.47
CA GLY A 147 39.87 -0.95 1.60
C GLY A 147 40.67 -0.69 0.34
N GLN A 148 41.08 -1.76 -0.34
CA GLN A 148 41.74 -1.69 -1.65
C GLN A 148 40.69 -1.81 -2.76
N GLY A 149 40.64 -0.81 -3.64
CA GLY A 149 39.71 -0.73 -4.77
C GLY A 149 38.64 0.35 -4.61
N GLU A 150 37.67 0.31 -5.51
CA GLU A 150 36.62 1.32 -5.66
C GLU A 150 35.41 1.07 -4.73
N GLY A 151 34.86 2.17 -4.21
CA GLY A 151 33.60 2.26 -3.48
C GLY A 151 32.73 3.43 -3.97
N PHE A 152 31.61 3.67 -3.29
CA PHE A 152 30.67 4.73 -3.62
C PHE A 152 31.18 6.11 -3.21
N ALA A 153 30.86 7.16 -3.99
CA ALA A 153 30.91 8.54 -3.52
C ALA A 153 29.88 9.41 -4.25
N TYR A 154 29.16 10.27 -3.51
CA TYR A 154 28.27 11.27 -4.11
C TYR A 154 29.09 12.48 -4.61
N ARG A 155 29.74 12.37 -5.77
CA ARG A 155 30.55 13.47 -6.33
C ARG A 155 29.80 14.42 -7.25
N HIS A 156 28.71 13.93 -7.84
CA HIS A 156 27.95 14.68 -8.83
C HIS A 156 26.48 14.79 -8.43
N LYS A 157 25.88 15.95 -8.71
CA LYS A 157 24.43 16.14 -8.59
C LYS A 157 23.67 15.55 -9.77
N VAL A 158 24.32 15.53 -10.93
CA VAL A 158 23.81 14.96 -12.19
C VAL A 158 24.91 14.06 -12.74
N TYR A 159 24.55 12.82 -13.04
CA TYR A 159 25.43 11.85 -13.70
C TYR A 159 25.04 11.75 -15.18
N THR A 160 26.02 11.59 -16.04
CA THR A 160 25.85 11.57 -17.50
C THR A 160 26.64 10.41 -18.09
N ASP A 161 26.31 10.03 -19.33
CA ASP A 161 26.98 8.97 -20.06
C ASP A 161 27.13 7.69 -19.22
N PHE A 162 28.34 7.12 -19.14
CA PHE A 162 28.64 5.90 -18.39
C PHE A 162 29.27 6.17 -17.01
N GLN A 163 29.08 7.38 -16.47
CA GLN A 163 29.54 7.70 -15.11
C GLN A 163 28.88 6.77 -14.10
N ASN A 164 29.70 6.19 -13.21
CA ASN A 164 29.26 5.21 -12.22
C ASN A 164 29.72 5.67 -10.82
N PRO A 165 28.78 6.04 -9.92
CA PRO A 165 29.14 6.58 -8.61
C PRO A 165 29.85 5.56 -7.69
N PHE A 166 29.75 4.26 -7.98
CA PHE A 166 30.46 3.19 -7.27
C PHE A 166 31.91 3.01 -7.73
N ARG A 167 32.41 3.91 -8.61
CA ARG A 167 33.82 4.02 -9.00
C ARG A 167 34.49 5.31 -8.54
N ASP A 168 33.73 6.21 -7.92
CA ASP A 168 34.19 7.56 -7.57
C ASP A 168 34.73 7.67 -6.13
N GLY A 169 34.56 6.62 -5.33
CA GLY A 169 34.91 6.60 -3.91
C GLY A 169 35.80 5.43 -3.51
N THR A 170 35.89 5.27 -2.21
CA THR A 170 36.61 4.22 -1.48
C THR A 170 35.62 3.52 -0.55
N PHE A 171 36.01 2.38 0.00
CA PHE A 171 35.24 1.69 1.02
C PHE A 171 36.10 1.43 2.24
N ARG A 172 35.47 1.08 3.35
CA ARG A 172 36.12 0.80 4.63
C ARG A 172 36.12 -0.69 4.91
N THR A 173 37.18 -1.20 5.51
CA THR A 173 37.36 -2.62 5.81
C THR A 173 37.88 -2.82 7.23
N ILE A 174 37.46 -3.92 7.86
CA ILE A 174 37.89 -4.30 9.20
C ILE A 174 37.80 -5.82 9.40
N GLN A 175 38.66 -6.35 10.27
CA GLN A 175 38.58 -7.75 10.70
C GLN A 175 37.48 -7.95 11.73
N SER A 176 36.76 -9.07 11.60
CA SER A 176 35.68 -9.43 12.50
C SER A 176 36.19 -9.89 13.86
N ILE A 177 35.37 -9.69 14.89
CA ILE A 177 35.62 -10.21 16.24
C ILE A 177 34.45 -11.06 16.74
N LYS A 178 34.72 -11.86 17.78
CA LYS A 178 33.71 -12.66 18.49
C LYS A 178 33.41 -12.13 19.90
N LYS A 179 34.42 -11.57 20.57
CA LYS A 179 34.39 -10.99 21.92
C LYS A 179 35.38 -9.84 21.97
N GLY A 180 35.17 -8.89 22.88
CA GLY A 180 36.02 -7.71 23.03
C GLY A 180 35.24 -6.42 22.76
N GLN A 181 35.94 -5.29 22.72
CA GLN A 181 35.34 -4.00 22.39
C GLN A 181 35.09 -3.92 20.88
N GLU A 182 33.84 -3.74 20.48
CA GLU A 182 33.42 -3.65 19.09
C GLU A 182 33.82 -2.32 18.45
N SER A 183 34.13 -2.39 17.15
CA SER A 183 34.33 -1.25 16.28
C SER A 183 33.08 -1.00 15.45
N LEU A 184 32.69 0.27 15.30
CA LEU A 184 31.45 0.69 14.65
C LEU A 184 31.72 1.66 13.50
N ALA A 185 30.92 1.59 12.45
CA ALA A 185 30.73 2.64 11.46
C ALA A 185 29.30 3.17 11.56
N GLU A 186 29.11 4.50 11.60
CA GLU A 186 27.82 5.16 11.83
C GLU A 186 27.51 6.19 10.73
N TRP A 187 26.28 6.17 10.24
CA TRP A 187 25.74 7.09 9.23
C TRP A 187 24.50 7.82 9.78
N VAL A 188 24.60 9.14 9.95
CA VAL A 188 23.52 10.01 10.45
C VAL A 188 22.95 10.83 9.29
N PRO A 189 21.67 10.64 8.90
CA PRO A 189 21.10 11.25 7.69
C PRO A 189 20.69 12.72 7.83
N ASN A 190 20.15 13.15 8.97
CA ASN A 190 19.47 14.46 9.08
C ASN A 190 18.48 14.73 7.92
N VAL A 191 17.34 14.02 7.96
CA VAL A 191 16.34 14.06 6.88
C VAL A 191 15.68 15.44 6.75
N PRO A 192 15.33 15.89 5.53
CA PRO A 192 14.78 17.22 5.30
C PRO A 192 13.32 17.38 5.76
N LYS A 193 12.60 16.27 5.97
CA LYS A 193 11.20 16.25 6.40
C LYS A 193 10.90 14.99 7.20
N THR A 194 10.13 15.09 8.29
CA THR A 194 9.64 13.90 9.00
C THR A 194 8.78 13.03 8.08
N GLY A 195 9.08 11.73 8.01
CA GLY A 195 8.38 10.81 7.12
C GLY A 195 9.00 9.42 7.07
N GLU A 196 8.43 8.56 6.23
CA GLU A 196 8.97 7.22 5.98
C GLU A 196 10.01 7.26 4.86
N TYR A 197 11.18 6.67 5.11
CA TYR A 197 12.30 6.60 4.17
C TYR A 197 12.75 5.14 4.03
N ALA A 198 12.92 4.68 2.79
CA ALA A 198 13.65 3.45 2.52
C ALA A 198 15.12 3.62 2.91
N VAL A 199 15.70 2.61 3.54
CA VAL A 199 17.12 2.57 3.89
C VAL A 199 17.81 1.53 3.02
N TYR A 200 18.85 1.96 2.32
CA TYR A 200 19.72 1.12 1.53
C TYR A 200 21.15 1.22 2.08
N VAL A 201 21.85 0.10 2.16
CA VAL A 201 23.27 0.04 2.50
C VAL A 201 24.07 -0.41 1.30
N SER A 202 25.33 0.02 1.23
CA SER A 202 26.30 -0.52 0.28
C SER A 202 27.55 -1.01 0.99
N TYR A 203 28.29 -1.89 0.33
CA TYR A 203 29.52 -2.50 0.82
C TYR A 203 30.29 -3.13 -0.34
N LYS A 204 31.55 -3.49 -0.11
CA LYS A 204 32.37 -4.21 -1.09
C LYS A 204 32.50 -5.69 -0.71
N THR A 205 32.15 -6.59 -1.63
CA THR A 205 32.47 -8.01 -1.47
C THR A 205 33.94 -8.25 -1.78
N VAL A 206 34.67 -8.77 -0.80
CA VAL A 206 36.09 -9.15 -0.90
C VAL A 206 36.29 -10.60 -0.44
N GLN A 207 37.46 -11.18 -0.71
CA GLN A 207 37.81 -12.50 -0.20
C GLN A 207 37.73 -12.52 1.34
N GLY A 208 37.03 -13.52 1.90
CA GLY A 208 36.85 -13.65 3.34
C GLY A 208 35.71 -12.79 3.93
N SER A 209 34.88 -12.13 3.09
CA SER A 209 33.71 -11.38 3.56
C SER A 209 32.79 -12.21 4.45
N THR A 210 32.25 -11.58 5.48
CA THR A 210 31.28 -12.22 6.38
C THR A 210 29.93 -12.45 5.68
N ALA A 211 29.24 -13.52 6.07
CA ALA A 211 27.85 -13.76 5.66
C ALA A 211 26.83 -13.12 6.62
N THR A 212 27.29 -12.49 7.71
CA THR A 212 26.41 -12.04 8.81
C THR A 212 26.80 -10.65 9.33
N ALA A 213 27.09 -9.71 8.45
CA ALA A 213 27.38 -8.32 8.83
C ALA A 213 26.18 -7.73 9.58
N HIS A 214 26.40 -7.17 10.77
CA HIS A 214 25.31 -6.74 11.65
C HIS A 214 25.08 -5.23 11.54
N TYR A 215 23.95 -4.86 10.94
CA TYR A 215 23.48 -3.48 10.85
C TYR A 215 22.37 -3.22 11.88
N THR A 216 22.34 -2.01 12.44
CA THR A 216 21.25 -1.51 13.28
C THR A 216 20.76 -0.18 12.71
N VAL A 217 19.46 -0.11 12.41
CA VAL A 217 18.77 1.13 12.02
C VAL A 217 18.09 1.70 13.26
N TYR A 218 18.49 2.91 13.67
CA TYR A 218 17.85 3.68 14.73
C TYR A 218 16.84 4.64 14.09
N HIS A 219 15.57 4.50 14.44
CA HIS A 219 14.46 5.22 13.84
C HIS A 219 13.39 5.55 14.89
N GLN A 220 12.33 6.28 14.51
CA GLN A 220 11.31 6.77 15.43
C GLN A 220 10.54 5.64 16.17
N GLY A 221 10.61 4.41 15.67
CA GLY A 221 9.98 3.21 16.24
C GLY A 221 10.91 2.39 17.14
N GLY A 222 12.14 2.85 17.37
CA GLY A 222 13.17 2.16 18.13
C GLY A 222 14.34 1.70 17.26
N GLU A 223 14.76 0.45 17.44
CA GLU A 223 15.91 -0.15 16.74
C GLU A 223 15.48 -1.36 15.93
N SER A 224 15.94 -1.42 14.68
CA SER A 224 15.77 -2.59 13.80
C SER A 224 17.13 -3.17 13.44
N HIS A 225 17.34 -4.46 13.75
CA HIS A 225 18.60 -5.15 13.53
C HIS A 225 18.54 -6.04 12.28
N PHE A 226 19.60 -6.03 11.50
CA PHE A 226 19.72 -6.78 10.25
C PHE A 226 21.02 -7.56 10.19
N ARG A 227 20.97 -8.76 9.61
CA ARG A 227 22.15 -9.44 9.09
C ARG A 227 22.17 -9.31 7.57
N VAL A 228 23.31 -8.88 7.04
CA VAL A 228 23.54 -8.74 5.61
C VAL A 228 24.67 -9.68 5.20
N ASN A 229 24.45 -10.45 4.14
CA ASN A 229 25.44 -11.38 3.60
C ASN A 229 26.37 -10.64 2.62
N GLN A 230 27.56 -10.24 3.10
CA GLN A 230 28.53 -9.49 2.29
C GLN A 230 29.32 -10.35 1.30
N GLN A 231 29.06 -11.67 1.22
CA GLN A 231 29.63 -12.58 0.21
C GLN A 231 28.94 -12.48 -1.15
N MET A 232 27.87 -11.70 -1.23
CA MET A 232 27.06 -11.44 -2.41
C MET A 232 26.61 -9.97 -2.40
N GLY A 233 26.11 -9.44 -3.52
CA GLY A 233 25.45 -8.14 -3.56
C GLY A 233 26.35 -6.90 -3.35
N GLY A 234 27.68 -7.04 -3.33
CA GLY A 234 28.58 -5.90 -3.12
C GLY A 234 28.66 -4.95 -4.33
N GLY A 235 28.90 -3.66 -4.06
CA GLY A 235 29.05 -2.61 -5.08
C GLY A 235 27.74 -2.08 -5.68
N THR A 236 26.64 -2.20 -4.95
CA THR A 236 25.31 -1.68 -5.32
C THR A 236 24.51 -1.37 -4.05
N TRP A 237 23.33 -0.76 -4.19
CA TRP A 237 22.38 -0.53 -3.10
C TRP A 237 21.64 -1.81 -2.67
N ILE A 238 21.70 -2.14 -1.38
CA ILE A 238 20.98 -3.26 -0.74
C ILE A 238 19.93 -2.71 0.22
N TYR A 239 18.65 -3.00 -0.05
CA TYR A 239 17.51 -2.52 0.73
C TYR A 239 17.37 -3.24 2.08
N LEU A 240 17.21 -2.48 3.17
CA LEU A 240 16.96 -3.03 4.52
C LEU A 240 15.50 -2.93 4.97
N GLY A 241 14.76 -1.94 4.48
CA GLY A 241 13.39 -1.66 4.92
C GLY A 241 13.02 -0.18 4.78
N LYS A 242 11.78 0.14 5.15
CA LYS A 242 11.28 1.51 5.30
C LYS A 242 11.08 1.84 6.77
N PHE A 243 11.51 3.02 7.18
CA PHE A 243 11.45 3.45 8.58
C PHE A 243 11.07 4.93 8.68
N VAL A 244 10.39 5.29 9.75
CA VAL A 244 10.04 6.68 10.03
C VAL A 244 11.25 7.40 10.65
N PHE A 245 11.68 8.47 10.00
CA PHE A 245 12.70 9.39 10.50
C PHE A 245 12.07 10.74 10.82
N ASP A 246 12.50 11.34 11.92
CA ASP A 246 12.12 12.70 12.34
C ASP A 246 13.21 13.70 11.95
N GLU A 247 12.83 14.80 11.30
CA GLU A 247 13.73 15.90 10.88
C GLU A 247 14.48 16.55 12.06
N LYS A 248 13.98 16.38 13.30
CA LYS A 248 14.51 16.97 14.54
C LYS A 248 15.27 15.94 15.40
N ALA A 249 15.45 14.71 14.93
CA ALA A 249 16.10 13.66 15.71
C ALA A 249 17.61 13.87 15.95
N GLY A 250 18.27 14.70 15.13
CA GLY A 250 19.71 14.88 15.18
C GLY A 250 20.44 13.54 15.03
N GLN A 251 21.35 13.22 15.96
CA GLN A 251 22.15 11.97 15.93
C GLN A 251 21.41 10.75 16.51
N GLN A 252 20.19 10.91 17.02
CA GLN A 252 19.42 9.80 17.58
C GLN A 252 19.04 8.79 16.49
N HIS A 253 18.71 9.28 15.29
CA HIS A 253 18.47 8.44 14.13
C HIS A 253 19.74 8.27 13.30
N ARG A 254 20.09 7.02 13.02
CA ARG A 254 21.32 6.64 12.30
C ARG A 254 21.25 5.19 11.84
N VAL A 255 22.15 4.81 10.94
CA VAL A 255 22.49 3.41 10.67
C VAL A 255 23.86 3.14 11.30
N CYS A 256 24.04 1.96 11.89
CA CYS A 256 25.28 1.52 12.51
C CYS A 256 25.65 0.13 12.03
N LEU A 257 26.93 -0.09 11.71
CA LEU A 257 27.50 -1.40 11.36
C LEU A 257 28.55 -1.79 12.39
N SER A 258 28.43 -3.00 12.96
CA SER A 258 29.40 -3.58 13.89
C SER A 258 30.31 -4.59 13.21
N ASN A 259 31.60 -4.61 13.62
CA ASN A 259 32.53 -5.67 13.22
C ASN A 259 32.38 -6.98 14.04
N ASN A 260 31.46 -7.03 15.01
CA ASN A 260 31.18 -8.25 15.76
C ASN A 260 30.23 -9.17 14.98
N THR A 261 30.80 -10.13 14.26
CA THR A 261 30.03 -11.15 13.53
C THR A 261 29.82 -12.42 14.36
N GLY A 262 30.36 -12.46 15.58
CA GLY A 262 30.43 -13.68 16.40
C GLY A 262 31.55 -14.65 15.99
N LYS A 263 32.39 -14.27 15.02
CA LYS A 263 33.52 -15.06 14.50
C LYS A 263 34.76 -14.18 14.33
N VAL A 264 35.94 -14.79 14.35
CA VAL A 264 37.22 -14.11 14.12
C VAL A 264 37.74 -14.47 12.73
N GLY A 265 38.35 -13.51 12.04
CA GLY A 265 39.03 -13.72 10.75
C GLY A 265 38.13 -13.60 9.52
N GLU A 266 36.87 -13.18 9.69
CA GLU A 266 36.05 -12.71 8.56
C GLU A 266 36.34 -11.23 8.31
N VAL A 267 36.03 -10.75 7.10
CA VAL A 267 36.13 -9.34 6.74
C VAL A 267 34.75 -8.71 6.75
N VAL A 268 34.63 -7.56 7.39
CA VAL A 268 33.45 -6.69 7.32
C VAL A 268 33.83 -5.45 6.53
N THR A 269 33.01 -5.08 5.56
CA THR A 269 33.20 -3.85 4.76
C THR A 269 32.03 -2.88 4.94
N ALA A 270 32.31 -1.59 4.76
CA ALA A 270 31.36 -0.50 4.90
C ALA A 270 31.56 0.52 3.77
N ASP A 271 30.47 1.12 3.30
CA ASP A 271 30.46 2.13 2.23
C ASP A 271 29.22 3.04 2.45
N GLY A 272 28.70 3.72 1.44
CA GLY A 272 27.55 4.62 1.54
C GLY A 272 26.24 3.99 2.05
N VAL A 273 25.39 4.82 2.67
CA VAL A 273 24.01 4.52 3.08
C VAL A 273 23.06 5.56 2.51
N LYS A 274 22.00 5.10 1.82
CA LYS A 274 20.97 5.95 1.20
C LYS A 274 19.64 5.86 1.95
N PHE A 275 19.01 7.01 2.17
CA PHE A 275 17.71 7.19 2.82
C PHE A 275 16.75 7.88 1.85
N GLY A 276 15.61 7.26 1.54
CA GLY A 276 14.64 7.81 0.59
C GLY A 276 14.92 7.45 -0.87
N GLY A 277 13.98 7.77 -1.77
CA GLY A 277 14.06 7.45 -3.21
C GLY A 277 14.62 8.57 -4.08
N GLY A 278 14.30 9.81 -3.74
CA GLY A 278 14.83 11.00 -4.41
C GLY A 278 14.22 11.31 -5.78
N MET A 279 14.82 12.31 -6.41
CA MET A 279 14.51 12.74 -7.78
C MET A 279 15.51 12.11 -8.77
N GLY A 280 15.10 11.98 -10.02
CA GLY A 280 15.95 11.55 -11.12
C GLY A 280 17.18 12.45 -11.25
N ASN A 281 18.36 11.83 -11.39
CA ASN A 281 19.64 12.51 -11.44
C ASN A 281 20.55 12.05 -12.59
N ILE A 282 20.02 11.29 -13.55
CA ILE A 282 20.74 10.93 -14.77
C ILE A 282 20.36 11.91 -15.89
N GLY A 283 21.35 12.60 -16.44
CA GLY A 283 21.18 13.61 -17.49
C GLY A 283 21.15 13.00 -18.90
N ARG A 284 20.14 13.36 -19.67
CA ARG A 284 19.94 13.01 -21.09
C ARG A 284 19.27 14.17 -21.85
N PRO A 285 19.99 15.18 -22.36
CA PRO A 285 21.18 15.82 -21.78
C PRO A 285 20.89 16.45 -20.40
N ASP A 286 19.63 16.80 -20.12
CA ASP A 286 19.13 17.27 -18.82
C ASP A 286 18.49 16.12 -18.03
N VAL A 287 18.30 16.30 -16.72
CA VAL A 287 17.55 15.35 -15.89
C VAL A 287 16.06 15.37 -16.21
N SER A 288 15.36 14.26 -15.93
CA SER A 288 13.92 14.11 -16.24
C SER A 288 13.01 15.12 -15.52
N GLY A 289 13.42 15.61 -14.34
CA GLY A 289 12.58 16.42 -13.44
C GLY A 289 11.55 15.60 -12.64
N TYR A 290 11.58 14.28 -12.74
CA TYR A 290 10.59 13.38 -12.14
C TYR A 290 11.15 12.65 -10.91
N PRO A 291 10.29 12.17 -9.99
CA PRO A 291 10.71 11.27 -8.92
C PRO A 291 11.37 10.00 -9.49
N ARG A 292 12.46 9.56 -8.87
CA ARG A 292 13.29 8.46 -9.39
C ARG A 292 12.52 7.15 -9.60
N PHE A 293 11.50 6.88 -8.77
CA PHE A 293 10.68 5.67 -8.88
C PHE A 293 9.89 5.58 -10.20
N THR A 294 9.66 6.73 -10.86
CA THR A 294 8.91 6.82 -12.12
C THR A 294 9.78 6.55 -13.36
N GLU A 295 11.10 6.65 -13.21
CA GLU A 295 12.06 6.55 -14.31
C GLU A 295 12.25 5.09 -14.77
N ALA A 296 12.68 4.95 -16.02
CA ALA A 296 13.08 3.68 -16.61
C ALA A 296 14.20 3.00 -15.81
N ALA A 297 14.25 1.67 -15.91
CA ALA A 297 15.22 0.84 -15.18
C ALA A 297 16.66 1.28 -15.45
N ARG A 298 17.00 1.64 -16.70
CA ARG A 298 18.37 2.03 -17.07
C ARG A 298 18.98 3.11 -16.18
N TYR A 299 18.18 4.10 -15.75
CA TYR A 299 18.67 5.22 -14.96
C TYR A 299 18.90 4.84 -13.50
N TRP A 300 17.98 4.06 -12.93
CA TRP A 300 18.17 3.47 -11.61
C TRP A 300 19.40 2.57 -11.58
N LEU A 301 19.57 1.71 -12.59
CA LEU A 301 20.69 0.78 -12.66
C LEU A 301 22.02 1.52 -12.76
N GLN A 302 22.11 2.60 -13.54
CA GLN A 302 23.28 3.47 -13.55
C GLN A 302 23.56 4.07 -12.15
N TRP A 303 22.53 4.62 -11.51
CA TRP A 303 22.64 5.18 -10.16
C TRP A 303 23.02 4.14 -9.09
N ALA A 304 22.60 2.90 -9.28
CA ALA A 304 22.91 1.76 -8.42
C ALA A 304 24.27 1.12 -8.73
N GLY A 305 25.06 1.71 -9.64
CA GLY A 305 26.42 1.26 -9.95
C GLY A 305 26.51 0.01 -10.83
N VAL A 306 25.40 -0.37 -11.45
CA VAL A 306 25.37 -1.51 -12.37
C VAL A 306 26.25 -1.20 -13.60
N PRO A 307 27.03 -2.17 -14.13
CA PRO A 307 27.87 -1.94 -15.30
C PRO A 307 27.09 -1.46 -16.53
N ASP A 308 27.68 -0.58 -17.33
CA ASP A 308 27.09 -0.07 -18.58
C ASP A 308 26.78 -1.18 -19.59
N SER A 309 27.59 -2.24 -19.60
CA SER A 309 27.33 -3.46 -20.39
C SER A 309 26.05 -4.20 -20.01
N VAL A 310 25.42 -3.86 -18.88
CA VAL A 310 24.16 -4.46 -18.40
C VAL A 310 22.99 -3.52 -18.61
N TYR A 311 23.12 -2.23 -18.25
CA TYR A 311 22.01 -1.29 -18.34
C TYR A 311 21.89 -0.54 -19.67
N SER A 312 22.91 -0.63 -20.53
CA SER A 312 23.01 0.15 -21.76
C SER A 312 23.55 -0.68 -22.93
N GLU A 313 22.85 -1.74 -23.34
CA GLU A 313 23.22 -2.59 -24.50
C GLU A 313 23.40 -1.75 -25.78
N SER A 314 22.63 -0.67 -25.95
CA SER A 314 22.75 0.25 -27.08
C SER A 314 23.96 1.19 -27.02
N HIS A 315 24.76 1.13 -25.95
CA HIS A 315 25.82 2.11 -25.65
C HIS A 315 25.32 3.56 -25.64
N GLY A 316 24.15 3.80 -25.05
CA GLY A 316 23.59 5.13 -24.83
C GLY A 316 22.86 5.70 -26.05
N GLU A 317 22.70 4.92 -27.12
CA GLU A 317 22.03 5.36 -28.34
C GLU A 317 20.50 5.25 -28.28
N ASN A 318 19.95 4.32 -27.50
CA ASN A 318 18.50 4.08 -27.44
C ASN A 318 18.03 3.67 -26.02
N ASP A 319 17.52 4.66 -25.28
CA ASP A 319 17.07 4.52 -23.89
C ASP A 319 15.84 3.64 -23.75
N TYR A 320 14.94 3.68 -24.73
CA TYR A 320 13.77 2.83 -24.75
C TYR A 320 14.17 1.34 -24.76
N THR A 321 15.09 0.97 -25.67
CA THR A 321 15.55 -0.42 -25.74
C THR A 321 16.41 -0.81 -24.54
N ASP A 322 17.20 0.12 -24.01
CA ASP A 322 18.01 -0.11 -22.81
C ASP A 322 17.14 -0.34 -21.57
N ASP A 323 15.97 0.31 -21.47
CA ASP A 323 15.04 0.12 -20.35
C ASP A 323 14.58 -1.33 -20.23
N TYR A 324 13.88 -1.88 -21.24
CA TYR A 324 13.31 -3.22 -21.11
C TYR A 324 14.36 -4.33 -21.22
N LYS A 325 15.44 -4.12 -21.98
CA LYS A 325 16.49 -5.15 -22.13
C LYS A 325 17.37 -5.26 -20.89
N SER A 326 17.67 -4.16 -20.22
CA SER A 326 18.55 -4.17 -19.06
C SER A 326 18.08 -5.09 -17.94
N ARG A 327 16.76 -5.27 -17.76
CA ARG A 327 16.17 -6.01 -16.63
C ARG A 327 16.53 -7.50 -16.66
N GLY A 328 16.43 -8.14 -17.82
CA GLY A 328 16.84 -9.54 -17.99
C GLY A 328 18.35 -9.73 -17.83
N MET A 329 19.16 -8.77 -18.30
CA MET A 329 20.61 -8.78 -18.13
C MET A 329 21.02 -8.53 -16.67
N TRP A 330 20.30 -7.66 -15.98
CA TRP A 330 20.47 -7.35 -14.56
C TRP A 330 20.20 -8.58 -13.69
N VAL A 331 19.16 -9.37 -13.99
CA VAL A 331 18.94 -10.67 -13.31
C VAL A 331 20.14 -11.59 -13.48
N ASN A 332 20.72 -11.65 -14.68
CA ASN A 332 21.91 -12.47 -14.94
C ASN A 332 23.15 -11.95 -14.20
N TRP A 333 23.32 -10.64 -14.12
CA TRP A 333 24.39 -10.00 -13.35
C TRP A 333 24.24 -10.22 -11.85
N LEU A 334 23.03 -10.17 -11.30
CA LEU A 334 22.78 -10.56 -9.91
C LEU A 334 23.15 -12.03 -9.67
N ALA A 335 22.71 -12.91 -10.57
CA ALA A 335 22.85 -14.36 -10.43
C ALA A 335 24.26 -14.90 -10.72
N GLY A 336 25.07 -14.19 -11.50
CA GLY A 336 26.40 -14.65 -11.92
C GLY A 336 27.30 -15.02 -10.75
N GLY A 337 27.87 -16.23 -10.80
CA GLY A 337 28.73 -16.81 -9.77
C GLY A 337 27.99 -17.58 -8.68
N SER A 338 26.66 -17.44 -8.60
CA SER A 338 25.81 -18.18 -7.66
C SER A 338 25.42 -19.57 -8.18
N GLN A 339 24.74 -20.37 -7.35
CA GLN A 339 24.15 -21.64 -7.80
C GLN A 339 23.13 -21.49 -8.94
N SER A 340 22.52 -20.31 -9.11
CA SER A 340 21.56 -20.05 -10.19
C SER A 340 22.26 -19.88 -11.54
N TYR A 341 23.49 -19.35 -11.56
CA TYR A 341 24.29 -19.15 -12.78
C TYR A 341 25.80 -19.23 -12.48
N PRO A 342 26.35 -20.42 -12.21
CA PRO A 342 27.72 -20.59 -11.67
C PRO A 342 28.84 -20.08 -12.58
N GLU A 343 28.70 -20.24 -13.89
CA GLU A 343 29.66 -19.83 -14.91
C GLU A 343 29.54 -18.34 -15.28
N GLY A 344 28.50 -17.66 -14.81
CA GLY A 344 28.30 -16.23 -15.01
C GLY A 344 29.23 -15.38 -14.14
N GLN A 345 29.49 -14.16 -14.57
CA GLN A 345 30.17 -13.13 -13.75
C GLN A 345 29.12 -12.19 -13.17
N GLY A 346 29.16 -11.94 -11.87
CA GLY A 346 28.08 -11.23 -11.20
C GLY A 346 28.24 -11.06 -9.70
N LEU A 347 27.10 -10.81 -9.04
CA LEU A 347 27.02 -10.50 -7.62
C LEU A 347 26.73 -11.71 -6.71
N ASN A 348 26.77 -12.93 -7.25
CA ASN A 348 26.63 -14.16 -6.46
C ASN A 348 25.29 -14.27 -5.67
N VAL A 349 24.23 -13.62 -6.14
CA VAL A 349 22.89 -13.68 -5.52
C VAL A 349 22.09 -14.84 -6.13
N PRO A 350 21.67 -15.86 -5.36
CA PRO A 350 21.00 -17.05 -5.90
C PRO A 350 19.53 -16.79 -6.24
N ILE A 351 19.25 -16.05 -7.32
CA ILE A 351 17.89 -15.72 -7.77
C ILE A 351 17.09 -16.99 -8.08
N ASP A 352 15.91 -17.15 -7.49
CA ASP A 352 15.00 -18.29 -7.67
C ASP A 352 14.17 -18.16 -8.96
N LEU A 353 13.66 -16.97 -9.25
CA LEU A 353 12.88 -16.66 -10.44
C LEU A 353 12.83 -15.16 -10.75
N SER A 354 12.31 -14.82 -11.93
CA SER A 354 11.99 -13.44 -12.32
C SER A 354 10.58 -13.28 -12.88
N LEU A 355 9.95 -12.14 -12.62
CA LEU A 355 8.63 -11.76 -13.16
C LEU A 355 8.64 -10.31 -13.67
N ALA A 356 8.31 -10.14 -14.95
CA ALA A 356 8.01 -8.84 -15.56
C ALA A 356 6.49 -8.62 -15.58
N PHE A 357 6.01 -7.56 -14.94
CA PHE A 357 4.59 -7.23 -14.88
C PHE A 357 4.28 -6.09 -15.86
N HIS A 358 3.55 -6.42 -16.91
CA HIS A 358 3.03 -5.51 -17.93
C HIS A 358 1.50 -5.48 -17.94
N SER A 359 0.97 -4.48 -18.64
CA SER A 359 -0.40 -4.43 -19.10
C SER A 359 -0.40 -4.52 -20.63
N ASP A 360 -1.58 -4.59 -21.25
CA ASP A 360 -1.72 -4.68 -22.70
C ASP A 360 -2.33 -3.41 -23.30
N ALA A 361 -2.34 -3.29 -24.62
CA ALA A 361 -2.90 -2.17 -25.38
C ALA A 361 -4.18 -2.53 -26.18
N GLY A 362 -4.83 -3.67 -25.91
CA GLY A 362 -6.10 -4.03 -26.57
C GLY A 362 -7.27 -3.11 -26.19
N VAL A 363 -8.23 -2.92 -27.10
CA VAL A 363 -9.44 -2.11 -26.85
C VAL A 363 -10.72 -2.85 -27.24
N THR A 364 -11.79 -2.63 -26.48
CA THR A 364 -13.15 -3.02 -26.86
C THR A 364 -14.08 -1.81 -26.74
N LYS A 365 -15.20 -1.82 -27.48
CA LYS A 365 -16.23 -0.75 -27.41
C LYS A 365 -17.33 -1.04 -26.39
N ASP A 366 -17.32 -2.25 -25.83
CA ASP A 366 -18.34 -2.79 -24.94
C ASP A 366 -17.71 -3.15 -23.57
N ASP A 367 -18.47 -3.83 -22.72
CA ASP A 367 -18.01 -4.22 -21.38
C ASP A 367 -17.12 -5.48 -21.37
N ARG A 368 -16.67 -6.00 -22.52
CA ARG A 368 -15.75 -7.15 -22.56
C ARG A 368 -14.35 -6.71 -22.17
N THR A 369 -13.75 -7.47 -21.26
CA THR A 369 -12.35 -7.30 -20.87
C THR A 369 -11.41 -7.85 -21.94
N ILE A 370 -10.19 -7.34 -22.06
CA ILE A 370 -9.13 -7.97 -22.85
C ILE A 370 -8.59 -9.18 -22.09
N GLY A 371 -8.44 -9.04 -20.78
CA GLY A 371 -8.05 -10.13 -19.89
C GLY A 371 -6.56 -10.49 -19.95
N THR A 372 -6.25 -11.68 -19.44
CA THR A 372 -4.88 -12.02 -18.98
C THR A 372 -4.12 -12.92 -19.95
N LEU A 373 -2.86 -12.59 -20.23
CA LEU A 373 -1.88 -13.40 -20.97
C LEU A 373 -0.61 -13.62 -20.16
N GLY A 374 -0.16 -14.87 -20.09
CA GLY A 374 1.19 -15.20 -19.64
C GLY A 374 2.14 -15.42 -20.82
N ILE A 375 3.35 -14.90 -20.75
CA ILE A 375 4.40 -15.08 -21.76
C ILE A 375 5.63 -15.71 -21.13
N TYR A 376 6.13 -16.76 -21.77
CA TYR A 376 7.36 -17.46 -21.39
C TYR A 376 8.23 -17.72 -22.62
N TYR A 377 9.47 -18.17 -22.41
CA TYR A 377 10.32 -18.62 -23.50
C TYR A 377 11.19 -19.82 -23.13
N THR A 378 11.04 -20.93 -23.86
CA THR A 378 11.69 -22.20 -23.54
C THR A 378 13.00 -22.44 -24.29
N GLN A 379 13.25 -21.75 -25.41
CA GLN A 379 14.26 -22.17 -26.39
C GLN A 379 15.64 -21.52 -26.23
N SER A 380 15.86 -20.64 -25.24
CA SER A 380 17.20 -20.09 -24.97
C SER A 380 18.15 -21.16 -24.45
N TYR A 381 19.45 -21.00 -24.71
CA TYR A 381 20.52 -21.77 -24.03
C TYR A 381 20.30 -23.29 -24.12
N ASP A 382 20.01 -23.80 -25.32
CA ASP A 382 19.73 -25.22 -25.56
C ASP A 382 18.59 -25.78 -24.71
N SER A 383 17.63 -24.91 -24.36
CA SER A 383 16.45 -25.21 -23.54
C SER A 383 16.75 -25.67 -22.11
N VAL A 384 17.94 -25.35 -21.58
CA VAL A 384 18.35 -25.69 -20.21
C VAL A 384 18.91 -24.48 -19.46
N PHE A 385 18.78 -24.50 -18.14
CA PHE A 385 19.46 -23.57 -17.23
C PHE A 385 20.86 -24.09 -16.89
N ALA A 386 21.68 -23.23 -16.28
CA ALA A 386 23.06 -23.54 -15.92
C ALA A 386 23.19 -24.73 -14.95
N ASN A 387 22.20 -24.94 -14.08
CA ASN A 387 22.14 -26.09 -13.18
C ASN A 387 21.61 -27.37 -13.84
N GLY A 388 21.38 -27.36 -15.16
CA GLY A 388 20.84 -28.45 -15.97
C GLY A 388 19.31 -28.55 -15.96
N ALA A 389 18.59 -27.73 -15.19
CA ALA A 389 17.12 -27.71 -15.17
C ALA A 389 16.53 -27.32 -16.53
N SER A 390 15.40 -27.92 -16.90
CA SER A 390 14.73 -27.60 -18.17
C SER A 390 14.12 -26.20 -18.13
N ARG A 391 14.26 -25.44 -19.21
CA ARG A 391 13.58 -24.14 -19.37
C ARG A 391 12.07 -24.25 -19.54
N TYR A 392 11.52 -25.46 -19.69
CA TYR A 392 10.07 -25.68 -19.57
C TYR A 392 9.52 -25.23 -18.21
N LEU A 393 10.35 -25.10 -17.18
CA LEU A 393 9.95 -24.50 -15.91
C LEU A 393 9.45 -23.04 -16.05
N CYS A 394 9.83 -22.30 -17.09
CA CYS A 394 9.25 -20.99 -17.38
C CYS A 394 7.75 -21.09 -17.73
N LYS A 395 7.36 -22.16 -18.43
CA LYS A 395 5.96 -22.46 -18.72
C LYS A 395 5.22 -22.81 -17.43
N ASP A 396 5.78 -23.69 -16.60
CA ASP A 396 5.16 -24.11 -15.34
C ASP A 396 4.94 -22.91 -14.39
N LEU A 397 5.93 -22.02 -14.29
CA LEU A 397 5.81 -20.76 -13.55
C LEU A 397 4.66 -19.91 -14.10
N THR A 398 4.63 -19.72 -15.43
CA THR A 398 3.63 -18.88 -16.10
C THR A 398 2.22 -19.43 -15.91
N GLU A 399 2.02 -20.74 -16.08
CA GLU A 399 0.73 -21.39 -15.89
C GLU A 399 0.31 -21.36 -14.42
N SER A 400 1.23 -21.54 -13.47
CA SER A 400 0.93 -21.43 -12.03
C SER A 400 0.40 -20.04 -11.67
N VAL A 401 1.09 -18.99 -12.12
CA VAL A 401 0.69 -17.59 -11.86
C VAL A 401 -0.61 -17.25 -12.58
N GLN A 402 -0.70 -17.51 -13.88
CA GLN A 402 -1.87 -17.17 -14.68
C GLN A 402 -3.13 -17.88 -14.20
N ASN A 403 -3.05 -19.18 -13.88
CA ASN A 403 -4.20 -19.93 -13.38
C ASN A 403 -4.67 -19.38 -12.03
N SER A 404 -3.75 -18.98 -11.14
CA SER A 404 -4.13 -18.38 -9.87
C SER A 404 -4.84 -17.04 -10.08
N ILE A 405 -4.38 -16.19 -11.00
CA ILE A 405 -5.03 -14.91 -11.34
C ILE A 405 -6.44 -15.15 -11.87
N LEU A 406 -6.58 -16.03 -12.87
CA LEU A 406 -7.87 -16.31 -13.51
C LEU A 406 -8.88 -16.90 -12.52
N ASN A 407 -8.44 -17.82 -11.66
CA ASN A 407 -9.28 -18.40 -10.62
C ASN A 407 -9.83 -17.32 -9.69
N ASP A 408 -8.96 -16.49 -9.14
CA ASP A 408 -9.35 -15.51 -8.13
C ASP A 408 -10.22 -14.40 -8.71
N ILE A 409 -9.87 -13.85 -9.88
CA ILE A 409 -10.67 -12.80 -10.52
C ILE A 409 -12.07 -13.32 -10.83
N ARG A 410 -12.19 -14.52 -11.42
CA ARG A 410 -13.49 -15.10 -11.77
C ARG A 410 -14.32 -15.41 -10.53
N ALA A 411 -13.69 -15.90 -9.47
CA ALA A 411 -14.38 -16.24 -8.23
C ALA A 411 -14.82 -15.02 -7.42
N LEU A 412 -14.06 -13.92 -7.44
CA LEU A 412 -14.27 -12.76 -6.55
C LEU A 412 -14.84 -11.52 -7.24
N TYR A 413 -14.63 -11.35 -8.55
CA TYR A 413 -14.98 -10.11 -9.25
C TYR A 413 -15.79 -10.31 -10.52
N GLU A 414 -15.19 -10.87 -11.58
CA GLU A 414 -15.80 -10.96 -12.91
C GLU A 414 -15.77 -12.42 -13.40
N PRO A 415 -16.87 -13.18 -13.24
CA PRO A 415 -16.94 -14.59 -13.63
C PRO A 415 -16.59 -14.85 -15.10
N LEU A 416 -16.79 -13.85 -15.98
CA LEU A 416 -16.48 -13.92 -17.41
C LEU A 416 -15.14 -13.28 -17.76
N TRP A 417 -14.22 -13.12 -16.80
CA TRP A 417 -12.91 -12.53 -17.07
C TRP A 417 -12.16 -13.31 -18.14
N ASN A 418 -11.74 -12.61 -19.19
CA ASN A 418 -11.14 -13.23 -20.36
C ASN A 418 -9.74 -13.80 -20.05
N SER A 419 -9.46 -14.96 -20.63
CA SER A 419 -8.13 -15.56 -20.65
C SER A 419 -7.65 -15.57 -22.09
N ARG A 420 -6.42 -15.12 -22.30
CA ARG A 420 -5.75 -15.19 -23.60
C ARG A 420 -4.74 -16.34 -23.67
N GLY A 421 -4.77 -17.25 -22.68
CA GLY A 421 -3.86 -18.39 -22.58
C GLY A 421 -2.43 -17.98 -22.24
N SER A 422 -1.49 -18.89 -22.44
CA SER A 422 -0.06 -18.64 -22.29
C SER A 422 0.65 -18.78 -23.64
N ARG A 423 1.74 -18.03 -23.86
CA ARG A 423 2.45 -17.98 -25.13
C ARG A 423 3.95 -18.22 -24.94
N ASP A 424 4.50 -19.18 -25.69
CA ASP A 424 5.96 -19.33 -25.86
C ASP A 424 6.43 -18.31 -26.91
N ALA A 425 6.99 -17.20 -26.47
CA ALA A 425 7.43 -16.11 -27.34
C ALA A 425 8.71 -15.44 -26.84
N SER A 426 9.57 -15.07 -27.78
CA SER A 426 10.91 -14.50 -27.55
C SER A 426 10.86 -13.02 -27.12
N TYR A 427 10.13 -12.70 -26.06
CA TYR A 427 10.22 -11.39 -25.40
C TYR A 427 11.50 -11.33 -24.57
N PHE A 428 12.20 -10.20 -24.59
CA PHE A 428 13.55 -10.11 -23.99
C PHE A 428 13.54 -10.45 -22.50
N GLU A 429 12.54 -9.95 -21.76
CA GLU A 429 12.36 -10.18 -20.32
C GLU A 429 12.06 -11.64 -19.97
N ALA A 430 11.47 -12.42 -20.87
CA ALA A 430 11.24 -13.86 -20.69
C ALA A 430 12.40 -14.72 -21.24
N ARG A 431 13.10 -14.22 -22.27
CA ARG A 431 14.15 -14.94 -23.00
C ARG A 431 15.50 -14.93 -22.30
N THR A 432 15.91 -13.77 -21.82
CA THR A 432 17.29 -13.47 -21.41
C THR A 432 17.66 -13.99 -20.01
N PRO A 433 16.76 -14.00 -19.01
CA PRO A 433 17.13 -14.50 -17.69
C PRO A 433 17.61 -15.96 -17.71
N ARG A 434 18.68 -16.23 -16.94
CA ARG A 434 19.28 -17.54 -16.65
C ARG A 434 18.56 -18.27 -15.51
N VAL A 435 17.39 -17.79 -15.11
CA VAL A 435 16.50 -18.34 -14.08
C VAL A 435 15.09 -18.52 -14.67
N PRO A 436 14.19 -19.31 -14.05
CA PRO A 436 12.78 -19.33 -14.43
C PRO A 436 12.19 -17.93 -14.53
N ALA A 437 11.60 -17.61 -15.68
CA ALA A 437 11.18 -16.25 -16.01
C ALA A 437 9.83 -16.24 -16.70
N MET A 438 9.02 -15.22 -16.41
CA MET A 438 7.78 -14.95 -17.10
C MET A 438 7.55 -13.44 -17.28
N LEU A 439 6.80 -13.10 -18.33
CA LEU A 439 6.20 -11.80 -18.51
C LEU A 439 4.68 -11.96 -18.41
N LEU A 440 4.03 -11.11 -17.62
CA LEU A 440 2.58 -11.07 -17.45
C LEU A 440 2.02 -9.85 -18.17
N GLU A 441 1.06 -10.03 -19.07
CA GLU A 441 0.17 -8.96 -19.51
C GLU A 441 -1.18 -9.19 -18.83
N LEU A 442 -1.43 -8.47 -17.73
CA LEU A 442 -2.57 -8.77 -16.83
C LEU A 442 -3.92 -8.49 -17.48
N LEU A 443 -4.04 -7.29 -18.03
CA LEU A 443 -5.24 -6.65 -18.57
C LEU A 443 -4.80 -5.51 -19.48
N SER A 444 -5.71 -4.88 -20.22
CA SER A 444 -5.35 -3.70 -21.01
C SER A 444 -5.59 -2.37 -20.30
N HIS A 445 -4.56 -1.53 -20.22
CA HIS A 445 -4.66 -0.17 -19.69
C HIS A 445 -5.41 0.80 -20.64
N GLN A 446 -5.59 0.41 -21.90
CA GLN A 446 -6.35 1.18 -22.89
C GLN A 446 -7.83 0.82 -22.91
N ASN A 447 -8.20 -0.31 -22.30
CA ASN A 447 -9.57 -0.77 -22.30
C ASN A 447 -10.34 -0.30 -21.07
N PHE A 448 -11.36 0.53 -21.28
CA PHE A 448 -12.20 1.05 -20.19
C PHE A 448 -12.85 -0.07 -19.35
N ALA A 449 -13.26 -1.17 -19.98
CA ALA A 449 -13.85 -2.29 -19.24
C ALA A 449 -12.87 -2.93 -18.25
N ASP A 450 -11.61 -3.10 -18.63
CA ASP A 450 -10.55 -3.59 -17.75
C ASP A 450 -10.21 -2.56 -16.67
N MET A 451 -10.08 -1.28 -17.03
CA MET A 451 -9.63 -0.22 -16.12
C MET A 451 -10.63 0.12 -15.01
N ARG A 452 -11.93 -0.14 -15.19
CA ARG A 452 -12.90 -0.08 -14.08
C ARG A 452 -12.57 -1.06 -12.95
N TYR A 453 -11.87 -2.16 -13.24
CA TYR A 453 -11.29 -3.04 -12.22
C TYR A 453 -9.88 -2.59 -11.88
N GLY A 454 -9.07 -2.27 -12.89
CA GLY A 454 -7.65 -1.97 -12.77
C GLY A 454 -7.30 -0.81 -11.84
N LEU A 455 -8.15 0.22 -11.79
CA LEU A 455 -7.96 1.38 -10.92
C LEU A 455 -8.42 1.13 -9.47
N ASP A 456 -9.07 0.01 -9.17
CA ASP A 456 -9.59 -0.27 -7.83
C ASP A 456 -8.54 -0.95 -6.93
N PRO A 457 -8.15 -0.35 -5.78
CA PRO A 457 -7.16 -0.96 -4.88
C PRO A 457 -7.55 -2.35 -4.36
N ARG A 458 -8.85 -2.67 -4.24
CA ARG A 458 -9.31 -4.00 -3.82
C ARG A 458 -8.97 -5.05 -4.86
N PHE A 459 -9.17 -4.72 -6.14
CA PHE A 459 -8.80 -5.58 -7.26
C PHE A 459 -7.28 -5.75 -7.34
N ARG A 460 -6.52 -4.65 -7.20
CA ARG A 460 -5.06 -4.67 -7.15
C ARG A 460 -4.51 -5.60 -6.07
N PHE A 461 -5.04 -5.50 -4.84
CA PHE A 461 -4.67 -6.38 -3.73
C PHE A 461 -4.87 -7.86 -4.08
N THR A 462 -6.06 -8.22 -4.58
CA THR A 462 -6.40 -9.62 -4.90
C THR A 462 -5.56 -10.18 -6.03
N VAL A 463 -5.31 -9.41 -7.09
CA VAL A 463 -4.48 -9.87 -8.21
C VAL A 463 -3.02 -10.04 -7.78
N SER A 464 -2.47 -9.09 -7.02
CA SER A 464 -1.12 -9.24 -6.47
C SER A 464 -1.02 -10.46 -5.54
N ARG A 465 -2.06 -10.73 -4.75
CA ARG A 465 -2.15 -11.95 -3.93
C ARG A 465 -2.19 -13.21 -4.79
N ALA A 466 -2.93 -13.21 -5.89
CA ALA A 466 -2.98 -14.33 -6.82
C ALA A 466 -1.62 -14.62 -7.48
N ILE A 467 -0.88 -13.57 -7.86
CA ILE A 467 0.49 -13.69 -8.38
C ILE A 467 1.41 -14.29 -7.31
N TYR A 468 1.38 -13.77 -6.09
CA TYR A 468 2.11 -14.33 -4.95
C TYR A 468 1.81 -15.83 -4.76
N LYS A 469 0.53 -16.22 -4.74
CA LYS A 469 0.12 -17.63 -4.61
C LYS A 469 0.72 -18.51 -5.72
N GLY A 470 0.68 -18.04 -6.97
CA GLY A 470 1.27 -18.75 -8.11
C GLY A 470 2.78 -18.92 -8.00
N MET A 471 3.50 -17.87 -7.59
CA MET A 471 4.96 -17.91 -7.38
C MET A 471 5.35 -18.83 -6.23
N LEU A 472 4.63 -18.75 -5.11
CA LEU A 472 4.87 -19.62 -3.95
C LEU A 472 4.68 -21.10 -4.31
N ARG A 473 3.57 -21.45 -4.98
CA ARG A 473 3.31 -22.83 -5.42
C ARG A 473 4.41 -23.35 -6.35
N PHE A 474 4.88 -22.51 -7.29
CA PHE A 474 5.98 -22.87 -8.18
C PHE A 474 7.27 -23.14 -7.40
N ILE A 475 7.71 -22.21 -6.54
CA ILE A 475 8.96 -22.34 -5.77
C ILE A 475 8.89 -23.56 -4.83
N CYS A 476 7.77 -23.77 -4.14
CA CYS A 476 7.57 -24.93 -3.27
C CYS A 476 7.61 -26.24 -4.05
N ALA A 477 7.02 -26.29 -5.25
CA ALA A 477 7.04 -27.47 -6.12
C ALA A 477 8.48 -27.83 -6.54
N GLN A 478 9.33 -26.85 -6.86
CA GLN A 478 10.75 -27.09 -7.17
C GLN A 478 11.55 -27.68 -6.00
N ARG A 479 10.99 -27.63 -4.78
CA ARG A 479 11.67 -28.05 -3.54
C ARG A 479 10.99 -29.22 -2.84
N GLY A 480 9.92 -29.77 -3.42
CA GLY A 480 9.11 -30.82 -2.77
C GLY A 480 8.47 -30.36 -1.46
N GLN A 481 8.17 -29.06 -1.34
CA GLN A 481 7.57 -28.47 -0.14
C GLN A 481 6.07 -28.21 -0.36
N THR A 482 5.29 -28.27 0.72
CA THR A 482 3.88 -27.86 0.69
C THR A 482 3.80 -26.34 0.84
N PRO A 483 3.17 -25.62 -0.10
CA PRO A 483 3.00 -24.17 0.02
C PRO A 483 1.96 -23.83 1.10
N ILE A 484 2.30 -22.91 2.00
CA ILE A 484 1.34 -22.27 2.91
C ILE A 484 1.26 -20.79 2.56
N VAL A 485 0.07 -20.32 2.21
CA VAL A 485 -0.15 -18.91 1.85
C VAL A 485 -0.24 -18.07 3.12
N ALA A 486 0.22 -16.81 3.05
CA ALA A 486 0.17 -15.90 4.19
C ALA A 486 -1.29 -15.47 4.48
N PRO A 487 -1.67 -15.20 5.74
CA PRO A 487 -3.05 -14.84 6.08
C PRO A 487 -3.55 -13.54 5.46
N LEU A 488 -4.87 -13.34 5.46
CA LEU A 488 -5.50 -12.04 5.22
C LEU A 488 -5.41 -11.17 6.48
N PRO A 489 -5.49 -9.82 6.36
CA PRO A 489 -5.57 -8.91 7.51
C PRO A 489 -6.72 -9.30 8.45
N VAL A 490 -6.54 -9.05 9.74
CA VAL A 490 -7.63 -9.20 10.72
C VAL A 490 -8.66 -8.08 10.55
N ASP A 491 -9.89 -8.34 10.96
CA ASP A 491 -10.98 -7.36 11.00
C ASP A 491 -11.54 -7.23 12.43
N HIS A 492 -12.55 -6.38 12.63
CA HIS A 492 -13.18 -6.13 13.93
C HIS A 492 -12.19 -5.75 15.04
N LEU A 493 -11.15 -4.96 14.72
CA LEU A 493 -10.19 -4.52 15.72
C LEU A 493 -10.88 -3.54 16.69
N SER A 494 -10.71 -3.77 17.99
CA SER A 494 -11.17 -2.83 19.02
C SER A 494 -10.11 -2.63 20.11
N ALA A 495 -10.14 -1.48 20.76
CA ALA A 495 -9.27 -1.08 21.86
C ALA A 495 -10.10 -0.45 22.99
N SER A 496 -10.26 -1.18 24.10
CA SER A 496 -11.06 -0.78 25.25
C SER A 496 -10.22 -0.64 26.52
N LEU A 497 -10.48 0.36 27.36
CA LEU A 497 -9.78 0.56 28.62
C LEU A 497 -10.20 -0.51 29.63
N LYS A 498 -9.21 -1.05 30.35
CA LYS A 498 -9.40 -2.05 31.38
C LYS A 498 -8.68 -1.66 32.67
N GLY A 499 -9.38 -1.75 33.80
CA GLY A 499 -8.80 -1.39 35.09
C GLY A 499 -8.25 0.05 35.12
N ARG A 500 -7.09 0.25 35.77
CA ARG A 500 -6.48 1.57 35.97
C ARG A 500 -5.44 1.96 34.92
N ASP A 501 -4.73 0.99 34.34
CA ASP A 501 -3.55 1.23 33.49
C ASP A 501 -3.46 0.29 32.27
N GLN A 502 -4.56 -0.40 31.92
CA GLN A 502 -4.57 -1.39 30.85
C GLN A 502 -5.52 -1.01 29.71
N VAL A 503 -5.21 -1.57 28.54
CA VAL A 503 -6.09 -1.67 27.38
C VAL A 503 -6.27 -3.14 27.04
N GLU A 504 -7.48 -3.51 26.66
CA GLU A 504 -7.82 -4.76 26.04
C GLU A 504 -8.09 -4.56 24.55
N LEU A 505 -7.36 -5.33 23.74
CA LEU A 505 -7.52 -5.42 22.30
C LEU A 505 -8.23 -6.72 21.94
N THR A 506 -9.17 -6.67 21.00
CA THR A 506 -9.81 -7.85 20.39
C THR A 506 -9.90 -7.66 18.87
N TRP A 507 -9.93 -8.78 18.14
CA TRP A 507 -10.06 -8.80 16.67
C TRP A 507 -10.53 -10.17 16.19
N ASN A 508 -10.92 -10.28 14.93
CA ASN A 508 -11.35 -11.52 14.30
C ASN A 508 -10.35 -11.99 13.23
N ALA A 509 -10.23 -13.30 13.08
CA ALA A 509 -9.43 -13.89 12.01
C ALA A 509 -10.25 -13.85 10.72
N VAL A 510 -9.63 -13.46 9.60
CA VAL A 510 -10.29 -13.47 8.29
C VAL A 510 -9.85 -14.70 7.51
N ALA A 511 -10.83 -15.53 7.12
CA ALA A 511 -10.59 -16.70 6.30
C ALA A 511 -10.49 -16.31 4.81
N ASP A 512 -9.48 -16.84 4.11
CA ASP A 512 -9.41 -16.78 2.65
C ASP A 512 -10.20 -17.95 2.08
N THR A 513 -11.37 -17.66 1.51
CA THR A 513 -12.28 -18.70 0.97
C THR A 513 -11.70 -19.46 -0.21
N LEU A 514 -10.68 -18.90 -0.89
CA LEU A 514 -10.00 -19.53 -2.01
C LEU A 514 -8.67 -20.19 -1.60
N GLU A 515 -8.25 -20.03 -0.35
CA GLU A 515 -6.97 -20.54 0.13
C GLU A 515 -7.02 -20.94 1.61
N PRO A 516 -7.55 -22.14 1.92
CA PRO A 516 -7.69 -22.60 3.31
C PRO A 516 -6.36 -22.68 4.09
N SER A 517 -5.22 -22.81 3.40
CA SER A 517 -3.91 -22.81 4.07
C SER A 517 -3.56 -21.46 4.71
N ALA A 518 -4.23 -20.37 4.30
CA ALA A 518 -3.98 -19.02 4.79
C ALA A 518 -4.51 -18.73 6.20
N MET A 519 -5.15 -19.69 6.88
CA MET A 519 -5.65 -19.46 8.24
C MET A 519 -4.51 -19.09 9.21
N PRO A 520 -4.70 -18.07 10.06
CA PRO A 520 -3.71 -17.70 11.06
C PRO A 520 -3.62 -18.70 12.21
N ASP A 521 -2.41 -18.86 12.76
CA ASP A 521 -2.17 -19.61 13.99
C ASP A 521 -1.75 -18.71 15.17
N ARG A 522 -1.36 -17.46 14.89
CA ARG A 522 -0.97 -16.42 15.86
C ARG A 522 -1.07 -15.03 15.24
N TYR A 523 -0.76 -14.00 16.02
CA TYR A 523 -0.82 -12.60 15.62
C TYR A 523 0.39 -11.82 16.15
N ILE A 524 0.68 -10.68 15.52
CA ILE A 524 1.63 -9.70 16.01
C ILE A 524 0.86 -8.42 16.30
N VAL A 525 0.97 -7.91 17.54
CA VAL A 525 0.39 -6.63 17.95
C VAL A 525 1.50 -5.58 17.95
N TYR A 526 1.33 -4.55 17.14
CA TYR A 526 2.23 -3.40 17.05
C TYR A 526 1.69 -2.25 17.91
N THR A 527 2.58 -1.52 18.58
CA THR A 527 2.22 -0.37 19.42
C THR A 527 2.93 0.89 18.96
N ARG A 528 2.21 2.01 18.90
CA ARG A 528 2.76 3.37 18.73
C ARG A 528 2.30 4.25 19.87
N LEU A 529 3.22 5.04 20.45
CA LEU A 529 2.92 6.01 21.49
C LEU A 529 2.99 7.43 20.94
N GLY A 530 1.93 8.21 21.15
CA GLY A 530 1.80 9.58 20.65
C GLY A 530 2.11 9.67 19.16
N ASN A 531 3.00 10.59 18.83
CA ASN A 531 3.39 10.95 17.46
C ASN A 531 4.60 10.12 16.97
N GLY A 532 4.95 9.03 17.68
CA GLY A 532 6.07 8.16 17.32
C GLY A 532 5.79 7.28 16.10
N ALA A 533 6.54 6.19 15.95
CA ALA A 533 6.24 5.14 14.98
C ALA A 533 5.91 3.82 15.68
N PHE A 534 5.36 2.86 14.93
CA PHE A 534 5.11 1.52 15.46
C PHE A 534 6.42 0.82 15.82
N ASP A 535 6.40 0.09 16.94
CA ASP A 535 7.50 -0.77 17.40
C ASP A 535 7.68 -2.02 16.50
N ASN A 536 8.57 -2.93 16.90
CA ASN A 536 8.79 -4.20 16.18
C ASN A 536 7.66 -5.23 16.41
N GLY A 537 6.68 -4.92 17.26
CA GLY A 537 5.53 -5.77 17.54
C GLY A 537 5.78 -6.90 18.54
N LYS A 538 4.69 -7.45 19.07
CA LYS A 538 4.68 -8.54 20.04
C LYS A 538 3.79 -9.69 19.58
N VAL A 539 4.35 -10.90 19.58
CA VAL A 539 3.61 -12.12 19.20
C VAL A 539 2.61 -12.52 20.28
N VAL A 540 1.38 -12.82 19.86
CA VAL A 540 0.29 -13.30 20.71
C VAL A 540 -0.44 -14.45 20.03
N LYS A 541 -1.01 -15.39 20.81
CA LYS A 541 -1.63 -16.61 20.28
C LYS A 541 -3.14 -16.53 20.09
N ARG A 542 -3.79 -15.53 20.69
CA ARG A 542 -5.25 -15.42 20.73
C ARG A 542 -5.65 -14.12 20.05
N ASN A 543 -6.89 -14.09 19.59
CA ASN A 543 -7.65 -12.96 19.06
C ASN A 543 -7.94 -11.86 20.10
N ARG A 544 -7.12 -11.79 21.14
CA ARG A 544 -7.26 -10.89 22.28
C ARG A 544 -5.89 -10.68 22.92
N TYR A 545 -5.60 -9.44 23.26
CA TYR A 545 -4.37 -9.06 23.96
C TYR A 545 -4.64 -7.96 24.98
N VAL A 546 -3.96 -8.00 26.12
CA VAL A 546 -4.04 -6.95 27.14
C VAL A 546 -2.66 -6.34 27.31
N ALA A 547 -2.57 -5.03 27.16
CA ALA A 547 -1.34 -4.26 27.31
C ALA A 547 -1.48 -3.22 28.41
N ARG A 548 -0.36 -2.80 28.99
CA ARG A 548 -0.32 -1.60 29.83
C ARG A 548 -0.14 -0.38 28.94
N ILE A 549 -0.79 0.73 29.31
CA ILE A 549 -0.69 2.01 28.60
C ILE A 549 -0.36 3.14 29.58
N PRO A 550 0.44 4.13 29.17
CA PRO A 550 0.60 5.38 29.92
C PRO A 550 -0.71 6.19 29.96
N ALA A 551 -0.85 7.04 30.97
CA ALA A 551 -1.87 8.08 30.99
C ALA A 551 -1.43 9.28 30.14
N ASP A 552 -2.40 10.07 29.67
CA ASP A 552 -2.22 11.33 28.93
C ASP A 552 -1.42 11.23 27.64
N VAL A 553 -1.37 10.02 27.06
CA VAL A 553 -0.74 9.75 25.76
C VAL A 553 -1.68 8.87 24.93
N VAL A 554 -1.87 9.24 23.67
CA VAL A 554 -2.57 8.39 22.70
C VAL A 554 -1.72 7.16 22.41
N CYS A 555 -2.29 5.98 22.65
CA CYS A 555 -1.66 4.70 22.32
C CYS A 555 -2.39 4.10 21.11
N SER A 556 -1.67 3.84 20.03
CA SER A 556 -2.24 3.26 18.80
C SER A 556 -1.77 1.82 18.62
N PHE A 557 -2.64 0.98 18.08
CA PHE A 557 -2.43 -0.45 17.88
C PHE A 557 -2.91 -0.88 16.51
N ARG A 558 -2.12 -1.76 15.88
CA ARG A 558 -2.51 -2.52 14.69
C ARG A 558 -2.07 -3.97 14.84
N VAL A 559 -2.74 -4.86 14.12
CA VAL A 559 -2.52 -6.30 14.24
C VAL A 559 -2.25 -6.91 12.88
N GLU A 560 -1.26 -7.79 12.83
CA GLU A 560 -1.01 -8.66 11.67
C GLU A 560 -1.28 -10.12 12.05
N ALA A 561 -1.97 -10.84 11.17
CA ALA A 561 -2.20 -12.27 11.27
C ALA A 561 -0.99 -13.05 10.75
N VAL A 562 -0.64 -14.15 11.41
CA VAL A 562 0.58 -14.92 11.09
C VAL A 562 0.28 -16.42 11.06
N ASN A 563 0.89 -17.10 10.10
CA ASN A 563 0.99 -18.56 10.06
C ASN A 563 2.40 -19.01 9.64
N LYS A 564 2.56 -20.26 9.22
CA LYS A 564 3.85 -20.79 8.74
C LYS A 564 4.30 -20.21 7.39
N GLY A 565 3.36 -19.71 6.58
CA GLY A 565 3.59 -19.15 5.26
C GLY A 565 4.06 -17.70 5.26
N GLY A 566 3.67 -16.93 6.28
CA GLY A 566 4.02 -15.52 6.38
C GLY A 566 3.12 -14.73 7.31
N LYS A 567 3.15 -13.42 7.15
CA LYS A 567 2.28 -12.46 7.84
C LYS A 567 1.36 -11.72 6.87
N SER A 568 0.20 -11.29 7.35
CA SER A 568 -0.76 -10.51 6.57
C SER A 568 -0.30 -9.06 6.38
N PHE A 569 -1.06 -8.31 5.58
CA PHE A 569 -1.06 -6.84 5.68
C PHE A 569 -1.62 -6.43 7.06
N PRO A 570 -1.27 -5.23 7.56
CA PRO A 570 -1.80 -4.76 8.85
C PRO A 570 -3.31 -4.53 8.77
N SER A 571 -3.98 -4.69 9.92
CA SER A 571 -5.32 -4.14 10.14
C SER A 571 -5.31 -2.61 10.03
N GLU A 572 -6.50 -2.01 10.04
CA GLU A 572 -6.65 -0.61 10.45
C GLU A 572 -6.07 -0.37 11.86
N THR A 573 -5.86 0.91 12.19
CA THR A 573 -5.27 1.31 13.48
C THR A 573 -6.34 1.77 14.45
N MET A 574 -6.41 1.10 15.60
CA MET A 574 -7.21 1.56 16.73
C MET A 574 -6.37 2.34 17.72
N ALA A 575 -6.96 3.37 18.32
CA ALA A 575 -6.31 4.22 19.31
C ALA A 575 -7.09 4.28 20.62
N VAL A 576 -6.37 4.50 21.71
CA VAL A 576 -6.96 4.63 23.05
C VAL A 576 -6.16 5.66 23.82
N ALA A 577 -6.82 6.40 24.70
CA ALA A 577 -6.11 7.18 25.70
C ALA A 577 -6.90 7.24 27.00
N ARG A 578 -6.14 7.19 28.10
CA ARG A 578 -6.66 7.50 29.43
C ARG A 578 -6.21 8.89 29.81
N CYS A 579 -7.16 9.78 30.03
CA CYS A 579 -6.87 11.10 30.59
C CYS A 579 -6.80 11.02 32.12
N SER A 580 -5.73 11.51 32.73
CA SER A 580 -5.59 11.58 34.19
C SER A 580 -6.53 12.61 34.81
N ALA A 581 -6.82 13.69 34.09
CA ALA A 581 -7.82 14.70 34.46
C ALA A 581 -9.28 14.23 34.22
N SER A 582 -9.50 12.97 33.82
CA SER A 582 -10.80 12.46 33.41
C SER A 582 -11.87 12.61 34.50
N MET A 583 -13.03 13.14 34.09
CA MET A 583 -14.25 13.26 34.91
C MET A 583 -14.98 11.91 35.15
N GLY A 584 -14.34 10.76 34.95
CA GLY A 584 -15.00 9.45 34.93
C GLY A 584 -15.87 9.22 33.69
N LYS A 585 -15.65 9.99 32.62
CA LYS A 585 -16.40 9.97 31.36
C LYS A 585 -15.44 9.64 30.20
N LYS A 586 -15.93 8.94 29.18
CA LYS A 586 -15.14 8.60 27.98
C LYS A 586 -15.95 8.71 26.69
N ALA A 587 -15.26 8.97 25.59
CA ALA A 587 -15.81 8.90 24.24
C ALA A 587 -15.54 7.52 23.60
N LEU A 588 -16.40 7.11 22.68
CA LEU A 588 -16.12 6.01 21.75
C LEU A 588 -15.81 6.60 20.38
N VAL A 589 -14.62 6.35 19.84
CA VAL A 589 -14.23 6.73 18.49
C VAL A 589 -14.38 5.52 17.57
N VAL A 590 -15.26 5.60 16.60
CA VAL A 590 -15.52 4.50 15.67
C VAL A 590 -14.96 4.85 14.31
N ASN A 591 -14.06 4.00 13.80
CA ASN A 591 -13.59 4.15 12.43
C ASN A 591 -14.64 3.57 11.47
N GLY A 592 -15.45 4.43 10.85
CA GLY A 592 -16.36 4.06 9.77
C GLY A 592 -15.77 4.29 8.38
N PHE A 593 -14.52 4.75 8.28
CA PHE A 593 -13.87 5.07 7.01
C PHE A 593 -12.82 4.02 6.64
N ASP A 594 -13.29 2.95 6.02
CA ASP A 594 -12.51 1.84 5.49
C ASP A 594 -12.55 1.77 3.95
N ARG A 595 -13.33 2.65 3.30
CA ARG A 595 -13.45 2.70 1.83
C ARG A 595 -12.10 2.88 1.15
N VAL A 596 -11.84 1.97 0.22
CA VAL A 596 -10.89 2.09 -0.89
C VAL A 596 -11.60 1.71 -2.18
N CYS A 597 -11.44 2.51 -3.24
CA CYS A 597 -12.14 2.25 -4.51
C CYS A 597 -11.53 3.02 -5.68
N ALA A 598 -11.87 2.59 -6.89
CA ALA A 598 -11.58 3.31 -8.13
C ALA A 598 -12.30 4.68 -8.18
N PRO A 599 -11.86 5.61 -9.06
CA PRO A 599 -12.59 6.83 -9.38
C PRO A 599 -14.00 6.56 -9.87
N ALA A 600 -14.91 7.53 -9.72
CA ALA A 600 -16.24 7.45 -10.31
C ALA A 600 -16.12 7.29 -11.84
N ASP A 601 -16.97 6.44 -12.41
CA ASP A 601 -17.05 6.22 -13.84
C ASP A 601 -18.49 6.38 -14.34
N PHE A 602 -18.63 6.62 -15.65
CA PHE A 602 -19.93 6.64 -16.32
C PHE A 602 -19.88 5.95 -17.67
N VAL A 603 -21.06 5.51 -18.11
CA VAL A 603 -21.39 5.18 -19.49
C VAL A 603 -22.64 5.96 -19.81
N ALA A 604 -22.69 6.67 -20.93
CA ALA A 604 -23.90 7.38 -21.37
C ALA A 604 -25.08 6.38 -21.52
N PRO A 605 -26.35 6.81 -21.51
CA PRO A 605 -27.47 5.90 -21.78
C PRO A 605 -27.64 5.62 -23.28
N ALA A 606 -28.20 4.46 -23.62
CA ALA A 606 -28.48 4.08 -25.02
C ALA A 606 -29.38 5.10 -25.72
N PRO A 607 -29.17 5.39 -27.03
CA PRO A 607 -28.18 4.77 -27.94
C PRO A 607 -26.78 5.41 -27.88
N ILE A 608 -26.55 6.38 -26.98
CA ILE A 608 -25.30 7.15 -26.84
C ILE A 608 -24.25 6.41 -25.99
N ASP A 609 -24.66 5.37 -25.25
CA ASP A 609 -23.83 4.50 -24.39
C ASP A 609 -22.62 3.88 -25.09
N THR A 610 -22.73 3.64 -26.39
CA THR A 610 -21.63 3.14 -27.23
C THR A 610 -20.62 4.21 -27.61
N LEU A 611 -20.96 5.49 -27.47
CA LEU A 611 -20.15 6.63 -27.91
C LEU A 611 -19.41 7.34 -26.78
N TYR A 612 -19.97 7.45 -25.58
CA TYR A 612 -19.35 8.21 -24.47
C TYR A 612 -19.28 7.43 -23.16
N ALA A 613 -18.09 7.38 -22.58
CA ALA A 613 -17.84 6.80 -21.25
C ALA A 613 -16.48 7.24 -20.70
N GLY A 614 -16.23 7.05 -19.41
CA GLY A 614 -14.91 7.32 -18.84
C GLY A 614 -14.96 7.54 -17.34
N PHE A 615 -13.88 8.08 -16.80
CA PHE A 615 -13.71 8.39 -15.38
C PHE A 615 -13.94 9.88 -15.12
N LEU A 616 -14.67 10.16 -14.02
CA LEU A 616 -15.06 11.49 -13.56
C LEU A 616 -14.50 11.70 -12.16
N ASP A 617 -13.20 11.92 -12.09
CA ASP A 617 -12.49 12.18 -10.84
C ASP A 617 -12.96 13.46 -10.13
N ASN A 618 -13.42 14.46 -10.89
CA ASN A 618 -14.08 15.64 -10.37
C ASN A 618 -15.39 15.35 -9.60
N ILE A 619 -15.97 14.16 -9.76
CA ILE A 619 -17.11 13.67 -8.97
C ILE A 619 -16.60 12.93 -7.74
N ASP A 620 -15.80 11.90 -7.96
CA ASP A 620 -15.11 11.15 -6.94
C ASP A 620 -13.78 10.66 -7.50
N HIS A 621 -12.66 11.14 -6.97
CA HIS A 621 -11.31 10.67 -7.29
C HIS A 621 -11.10 9.21 -6.87
N GLY A 622 -12.08 8.59 -6.19
CA GLY A 622 -11.91 7.32 -5.53
C GLY A 622 -11.14 7.51 -4.22
N VAL A 623 -10.68 6.39 -3.69
CA VAL A 623 -9.91 6.39 -2.44
C VAL A 623 -8.78 5.36 -2.57
N PRO A 624 -7.51 5.81 -2.74
CA PRO A 624 -6.36 4.92 -2.78
C PRO A 624 -6.13 4.18 -1.45
N TYR A 625 -5.51 3.00 -1.52
CA TYR A 625 -4.97 2.32 -0.34
C TYR A 625 -3.66 3.00 0.07
N LEU A 626 -3.67 3.74 1.19
CA LEU A 626 -2.58 4.59 1.70
C LEU A 626 -2.21 5.76 0.78
N GLN A 627 -1.89 5.50 -0.49
CA GLN A 627 -1.57 6.50 -1.51
C GLN A 627 -1.69 5.91 -2.93
N ASP A 628 -1.70 6.77 -3.94
CA ASP A 628 -1.58 6.43 -5.36
C ASP A 628 -0.34 7.07 -5.97
N ILE A 629 0.36 6.29 -6.78
CA ILE A 629 1.57 6.65 -7.52
C ILE A 629 1.37 6.49 -9.04
N SER A 630 0.12 6.26 -9.48
CA SER A 630 -0.23 5.95 -10.88
C SER A 630 -1.09 7.00 -11.58
N TYR A 631 -1.60 7.98 -10.85
CA TYR A 631 -2.47 9.01 -11.41
C TYR A 631 -1.69 10.06 -12.21
N THR A 632 -2.09 10.28 -13.46
CA THR A 632 -1.43 11.23 -14.38
C THR A 632 -2.15 12.58 -14.43
N GLY A 633 -3.48 12.56 -14.36
CA GLY A 633 -4.37 13.72 -14.45
C GLY A 633 -5.76 13.34 -14.97
N SER A 634 -6.70 14.28 -14.94
CA SER A 634 -8.09 14.03 -15.31
C SER A 634 -8.24 13.59 -16.76
N GLN A 635 -9.21 12.72 -17.03
CA GLN A 635 -9.60 12.36 -18.39
C GLN A 635 -10.25 13.57 -19.07
N LYS A 636 -9.82 13.88 -20.29
CA LYS A 636 -10.35 14.99 -21.10
C LYS A 636 -11.11 14.50 -22.33
N GLU A 637 -10.85 13.29 -22.82
CA GLU A 637 -11.54 12.72 -23.97
C GLU A 637 -12.41 11.51 -23.61
N PHE A 638 -13.72 11.64 -23.82
CA PHE A 638 -14.74 10.64 -23.44
C PHE A 638 -15.38 9.94 -24.65
N ASN A 639 -15.14 10.40 -25.86
CA ASN A 639 -15.69 9.86 -27.10
C ASN A 639 -14.93 8.60 -27.55
N ARG A 640 -15.57 7.44 -27.39
CA ARG A 640 -15.07 6.11 -27.80
C ARG A 640 -14.82 5.95 -29.29
N THR A 641 -15.27 6.89 -30.12
CA THR A 641 -15.08 6.83 -31.58
C THR A 641 -13.76 7.45 -32.04
N LEU A 642 -13.09 8.23 -31.19
CA LEU A 642 -11.82 8.84 -31.57
C LEU A 642 -10.70 7.78 -31.54
N PRO A 643 -9.98 7.60 -32.66
CA PRO A 643 -8.89 6.65 -32.72
C PRO A 643 -7.68 7.15 -31.92
N TRP A 644 -6.90 6.21 -31.42
CA TRP A 644 -5.51 6.48 -31.04
C TRP A 644 -4.70 6.79 -32.29
N LEU A 645 -3.91 7.86 -32.27
CA LEU A 645 -3.02 8.25 -33.37
C LEU A 645 -1.56 7.99 -33.03
N ASP A 646 -1.13 8.48 -31.87
CA ASP A 646 0.21 8.37 -31.30
C ASP A 646 0.16 8.63 -29.77
N ASP A 647 1.31 8.61 -29.11
CA ASP A 647 1.40 8.78 -27.65
C ASP A 647 1.11 10.21 -27.16
N ASP A 648 1.11 11.21 -28.05
CA ASP A 648 0.70 12.59 -27.75
C ASP A 648 -0.78 12.84 -28.04
N SER A 649 -1.40 11.99 -28.85
CA SER A 649 -2.82 12.04 -29.25
C SER A 649 -3.50 10.68 -29.03
N GLY A 650 -3.75 10.37 -27.76
CA GLY A 650 -4.23 9.07 -27.30
C GLY A 650 -5.66 8.67 -27.73
N GLY A 651 -6.47 9.61 -28.22
CA GLY A 651 -7.85 9.35 -28.61
C GLY A 651 -8.77 9.10 -27.41
N TYR A 652 -9.64 8.08 -27.49
CA TYR A 652 -10.53 7.74 -26.37
C TYR A 652 -9.76 7.47 -25.07
N GLY A 653 -10.11 8.20 -24.00
CA GLY A 653 -9.46 8.05 -22.71
C GLY A 653 -8.31 9.02 -22.49
N ASP A 654 -7.93 9.84 -23.48
CA ASP A 654 -6.84 10.81 -23.35
C ASP A 654 -6.99 11.67 -22.09
N SER A 655 -5.88 11.80 -21.36
CA SER A 655 -5.80 12.35 -20.00
C SER A 655 -4.71 13.43 -19.90
N TYR A 656 -4.88 14.34 -18.93
CA TYR A 656 -3.82 15.28 -18.58
C TYR A 656 -2.65 14.56 -17.87
N GLY A 657 -1.47 15.19 -17.90
CA GLY A 657 -0.23 14.71 -17.25
C GLY A 657 0.29 15.64 -16.16
N ASN A 658 -0.57 16.41 -15.50
CA ASN A 658 -0.18 17.46 -14.55
C ASN A 658 0.10 16.95 -13.12
N GLU A 659 -0.10 15.67 -12.85
CA GLU A 659 0.03 15.06 -11.51
C GLU A 659 1.08 13.94 -11.43
N GLU A 660 1.79 13.67 -12.53
CA GLU A 660 2.73 12.54 -12.67
C GLU A 660 3.93 12.56 -11.71
N THR A 661 4.26 13.74 -11.17
CA THR A 661 5.36 13.92 -10.22
C THR A 661 4.89 13.91 -8.77
N LYS A 662 3.60 13.71 -8.51
CA LYS A 662 3.01 13.76 -7.17
C LYS A 662 2.64 12.38 -6.69
N VAL A 663 2.82 12.15 -5.40
CA VAL A 663 2.23 11.02 -4.68
C VAL A 663 0.90 11.50 -4.11
N ILE A 664 -0.19 10.81 -4.43
CA ILE A 664 -1.54 11.22 -4.05
C ILE A 664 -1.96 10.47 -2.78
N ALA A 665 -2.26 11.19 -1.70
CA ALA A 665 -2.68 10.57 -0.44
C ALA A 665 -4.04 9.84 -0.56
N GLY A 666 -4.12 8.69 0.09
CA GLY A 666 -5.31 7.86 0.20
C GLY A 666 -5.76 7.64 1.63
N ASN A 667 -6.45 6.53 1.88
CA ASN A 667 -6.91 6.16 3.21
C ASN A 667 -5.75 5.57 4.03
N THR A 668 -5.37 6.24 5.14
CA THR A 668 -4.30 5.78 6.06
C THR A 668 -4.77 4.79 7.12
N PHE A 669 -6.09 4.65 7.31
CA PHE A 669 -6.73 3.81 8.33
C PHE A 669 -6.30 4.13 9.77
N ASP A 670 -5.90 5.38 10.03
CA ASP A 670 -5.30 5.81 11.31
C ASP A 670 -5.99 7.05 11.92
N TYR A 671 -7.20 7.34 11.45
CA TYR A 671 -7.97 8.50 11.91
C TYR A 671 -8.46 8.42 13.36
N PRO A 672 -8.67 7.24 13.99
CA PRO A 672 -8.96 7.18 15.42
C PRO A 672 -7.90 7.86 16.30
N ALA A 673 -6.61 7.77 15.92
CA ALA A 673 -5.54 8.45 16.66
C ALA A 673 -5.64 9.97 16.51
N LEU A 674 -5.95 10.47 15.30
CA LEU A 674 -6.09 11.89 15.01
C LEU A 674 -7.28 12.53 15.74
N HIS A 675 -8.44 11.88 15.72
CA HIS A 675 -9.61 12.31 16.50
C HIS A 675 -9.35 12.22 18.01
N GLY A 676 -8.79 11.10 18.42
CA GLY A 676 -8.44 10.80 19.81
C GLY A 676 -7.46 11.80 20.43
N GLU A 677 -6.47 12.29 19.67
CA GLU A 677 -5.56 13.34 20.12
C GLU A 677 -6.32 14.63 20.46
N ALA A 678 -7.27 15.03 19.61
CA ALA A 678 -8.09 16.21 19.83
C ALA A 678 -9.02 16.02 21.06
N ILE A 679 -9.58 14.82 21.25
CA ILE A 679 -10.43 14.49 22.42
C ILE A 679 -9.60 14.51 23.72
N LEU A 680 -8.40 13.91 23.69
CA LEU A 680 -7.52 13.84 24.85
C LEU A 680 -7.09 15.24 25.31
N LYS A 681 -6.79 16.15 24.38
CA LYS A 681 -6.45 17.55 24.68
C LYS A 681 -7.59 18.33 25.36
N VAL A 682 -8.84 17.88 25.22
CA VAL A 682 -10.00 18.46 25.92
C VAL A 682 -10.16 17.90 27.35
N GLY A 683 -9.41 16.85 27.70
CA GLY A 683 -9.43 16.24 29.03
C GLY A 683 -10.35 15.02 29.16
N LEU A 684 -10.68 14.35 28.05
CA LEU A 684 -11.48 13.13 28.05
C LEU A 684 -10.64 11.90 27.71
N SER A 685 -10.98 10.78 28.36
CA SER A 685 -10.50 9.48 27.90
C SER A 685 -11.30 9.04 26.67
N PHE A 686 -10.72 8.19 25.83
CA PHE A 686 -11.44 7.58 24.73
C PHE A 686 -10.97 6.16 24.45
N GLU A 687 -11.88 5.40 23.85
CA GLU A 687 -11.67 4.06 23.32
C GLU A 687 -11.99 4.08 21.83
N SER A 688 -11.58 3.06 21.08
CA SER A 688 -11.96 2.96 19.67
C SER A 688 -12.25 1.56 19.19
N CYS A 689 -13.03 1.48 18.13
CA CYS A 689 -13.30 0.25 17.42
C CYS A 689 -13.53 0.48 15.92
N ALA A 690 -13.31 -0.57 15.15
CA ALA A 690 -13.79 -0.70 13.78
C ALA A 690 -15.33 -0.62 13.74
N ASN A 691 -15.91 -0.15 12.64
CA ASN A 691 -17.37 -0.10 12.46
C ASN A 691 -18.03 -1.47 12.54
N GLU A 692 -17.36 -2.55 12.14
CA GLU A 692 -17.94 -3.90 12.24
C GLU A 692 -18.12 -4.36 13.69
N CYS A 693 -17.47 -3.71 14.66
CA CYS A 693 -17.72 -3.96 16.08
C CYS A 693 -19.01 -3.30 16.60
N LEU A 694 -19.65 -2.43 15.81
CA LEU A 694 -20.78 -1.62 16.24
C LEU A 694 -22.12 -2.35 16.06
N ASP A 695 -22.31 -3.44 16.81
CA ASP A 695 -23.54 -4.26 16.75
C ASP A 695 -24.61 -3.85 17.78
N LYS A 696 -24.23 -3.23 18.90
CA LYS A 696 -25.13 -2.80 19.99
C LYS A 696 -24.54 -1.63 20.79
N ALA A 697 -25.40 -0.88 21.48
CA ALA A 697 -24.93 0.14 22.40
C ALA A 697 -24.37 -0.43 23.71
N GLU A 698 -23.22 0.09 24.12
CA GLU A 698 -22.54 -0.19 25.39
C GLU A 698 -22.65 1.00 26.36
N ASP A 699 -22.56 0.72 27.66
CA ASP A 699 -22.66 1.76 28.69
C ASP A 699 -21.32 2.47 28.93
N GLY A 700 -21.37 3.65 29.53
CA GLY A 700 -20.18 4.37 30.00
C GLY A 700 -19.56 5.36 29.01
N TYR A 701 -20.20 5.59 27.86
CA TYR A 701 -19.79 6.63 26.92
C TYR A 701 -20.67 7.87 27.03
N VAL A 702 -20.05 9.04 26.91
CA VAL A 702 -20.76 10.32 26.85
C VAL A 702 -21.16 10.71 25.44
N PHE A 703 -20.35 10.35 24.46
CA PHE A 703 -20.66 10.49 23.05
C PHE A 703 -19.93 9.44 22.21
N VAL A 704 -20.47 9.21 21.02
CA VAL A 704 -19.84 8.42 19.95
C VAL A 704 -19.36 9.38 18.87
N ASP A 705 -18.09 9.28 18.48
CA ASP A 705 -17.47 9.95 17.33
C ASP A 705 -17.40 8.95 16.17
N TYR A 706 -18.25 9.10 15.17
CA TYR A 706 -18.34 8.21 14.01
C TYR A 706 -17.66 8.87 12.79
N ILE A 707 -16.46 8.36 12.48
CA ILE A 707 -15.60 8.88 11.40
C ILE A 707 -16.08 8.29 10.07
N LEU A 708 -16.53 9.13 9.14
CA LEU A 708 -16.95 8.68 7.81
C LEU A 708 -15.95 9.02 6.71
N GLY A 709 -15.09 10.02 6.84
CA GLY A 709 -14.18 10.38 5.75
C GLY A 709 -14.89 10.50 4.40
N LYS A 710 -14.42 9.73 3.41
CA LYS A 710 -15.07 9.56 2.09
C LYS A 710 -15.94 8.30 1.96
N GLN A 711 -16.34 7.67 3.06
CA GLN A 711 -17.21 6.50 3.07
C GLN A 711 -18.48 6.79 2.26
N CYS A 712 -18.78 5.91 1.30
CA CYS A 712 -19.92 6.01 0.40
C CYS A 712 -20.05 4.69 -0.36
N GLN A 713 -21.29 4.27 -0.65
CA GLN A 713 -21.54 3.03 -1.38
C GLN A 713 -20.90 3.09 -2.76
N THR A 714 -20.02 2.13 -3.06
CA THR A 714 -19.33 2.02 -4.34
C THR A 714 -19.44 0.62 -4.94
N LYS A 715 -19.36 0.54 -6.27
CA LYS A 715 -19.36 -0.70 -7.04
C LYS A 715 -17.94 -1.25 -7.21
N MET A 716 -17.84 -2.46 -7.74
CA MET A 716 -16.60 -3.04 -8.26
C MET A 716 -16.74 -3.22 -9.77
N GLY A 717 -15.74 -2.79 -10.54
CA GLY A 717 -15.72 -2.93 -12.00
C GLY A 717 -16.95 -2.32 -12.67
N ARG A 718 -17.56 -3.08 -13.58
CA ARG A 718 -18.77 -2.63 -14.31
C ARG A 718 -20.03 -2.49 -13.45
N GLY A 719 -19.99 -2.91 -12.19
CA GLY A 719 -21.17 -2.94 -11.31
C GLY A 719 -22.10 -4.11 -11.63
N ASN A 720 -23.12 -4.32 -10.78
CA ASN A 720 -24.13 -5.39 -10.91
C ASN A 720 -23.60 -6.84 -10.94
N VAL A 721 -22.30 -7.06 -10.80
CA VAL A 721 -21.70 -8.40 -10.65
C VAL A 721 -21.50 -8.76 -9.17
N ARG A 722 -21.12 -7.77 -8.36
CA ARG A 722 -20.94 -7.88 -6.91
C ARG A 722 -21.78 -6.84 -6.18
N PRO A 723 -22.24 -7.11 -4.95
CA PRO A 723 -22.92 -6.13 -4.13
C PRO A 723 -22.09 -4.86 -3.92
N LEU A 724 -22.77 -3.73 -3.76
CA LEU A 724 -22.10 -2.49 -3.34
C LEU A 724 -21.51 -2.66 -1.94
N MET A 725 -20.39 -2.00 -1.70
CA MET A 725 -19.69 -1.98 -0.40
C MET A 725 -19.60 -0.56 0.14
N PHE A 726 -19.19 -0.42 1.41
CA PHE A 726 -18.88 0.86 2.07
C PHE A 726 -20.07 1.79 2.28
N LYS A 727 -21.24 1.24 2.64
CA LYS A 727 -22.39 2.06 3.02
C LYS A 727 -22.05 2.90 4.25
N THR A 728 -22.36 4.20 4.20
CA THR A 728 -22.11 5.13 5.31
C THR A 728 -22.77 4.69 6.62
N PHE A 729 -24.03 4.27 6.54
CA PHE A 729 -24.78 3.73 7.68
C PHE A 729 -25.56 2.49 7.24
N ASP A 730 -24.99 1.31 7.42
CA ASP A 730 -25.74 0.07 7.25
C ASP A 730 -26.78 -0.13 8.38
N ALA A 731 -27.64 -1.14 8.22
CA ALA A 731 -28.72 -1.38 9.18
C ALA A 731 -28.22 -1.67 10.62
N LYS A 732 -27.03 -2.28 10.78
CA LYS A 732 -26.46 -2.56 12.10
C LYS A 732 -25.97 -1.28 12.76
N VAL A 733 -25.22 -0.46 12.01
CA VAL A 733 -24.72 0.85 12.46
C VAL A 733 -25.88 1.77 12.82
N GLN A 734 -26.90 1.87 11.96
CA GLN A 734 -28.09 2.69 12.25
C GLN A 734 -28.76 2.29 13.55
N LYS A 735 -28.94 0.97 13.76
CA LYS A 735 -29.53 0.43 14.97
C LYS A 735 -28.68 0.77 16.20
N ALA A 736 -27.37 0.52 16.17
CA ALA A 736 -26.49 0.77 17.31
C ALA A 736 -26.43 2.26 17.68
N LEU A 737 -26.30 3.16 16.71
CA LEU A 737 -26.30 4.60 16.95
C LEU A 737 -27.66 5.09 17.50
N ALA A 738 -28.77 4.53 17.03
CA ALA A 738 -30.09 4.82 17.58
C ALA A 738 -30.23 4.34 19.03
N GLU A 739 -29.67 3.17 19.38
CA GLU A 739 -29.64 2.67 20.76
C GLU A 739 -28.80 3.56 21.68
N TYR A 740 -27.64 4.06 21.21
CA TYR A 740 -26.84 5.03 21.95
C TYR A 740 -27.62 6.32 22.24
N ALA A 741 -28.23 6.88 21.19
CA ALA A 741 -29.08 8.07 21.30
C ALA A 741 -30.25 7.88 22.28
N GLN A 742 -30.91 6.72 22.26
CA GLN A 742 -31.98 6.36 23.20
C GLN A 742 -31.53 6.35 24.66
N ARG A 743 -30.26 5.99 24.92
CA ARG A 743 -29.65 6.01 26.26
C ARG A 743 -29.13 7.41 26.66
N GLY A 744 -29.34 8.42 25.83
CA GLY A 744 -28.87 9.80 26.08
C GLY A 744 -27.43 10.06 25.66
N VAL A 745 -26.75 9.09 25.03
CA VAL A 745 -25.39 9.27 24.51
C VAL A 745 -25.42 10.19 23.29
N HIS A 746 -24.53 11.17 23.26
CA HIS A 746 -24.47 12.15 22.17
C HIS A 746 -23.75 11.60 20.94
N LEU A 747 -23.97 12.18 19.76
CA LEU A 747 -23.40 11.67 18.51
C LEU A 747 -22.65 12.78 17.77
N PHE A 748 -21.37 12.55 17.48
CA PHE A 748 -20.59 13.34 16.53
C PHE A 748 -20.34 12.52 15.27
N VAL A 749 -20.65 13.08 14.11
CA VAL A 749 -20.51 12.42 12.80
C VAL A 749 -19.90 13.42 11.82
N SER A 750 -18.88 13.00 11.05
CA SER A 750 -18.29 13.85 10.01
C SER A 750 -17.85 13.05 8.79
N GLY A 751 -18.24 13.50 7.59
CA GLY A 751 -17.87 12.85 6.33
C GLY A 751 -18.39 13.60 5.09
N ALA A 752 -17.73 13.38 3.95
CA ALA A 752 -18.02 14.07 2.69
C ALA A 752 -19.38 13.66 2.06
N TYR A 753 -19.78 12.41 2.25
CA TYR A 753 -21.01 11.83 1.65
C TYR A 753 -22.07 11.48 2.70
N VAL A 754 -22.06 12.16 3.85
CA VAL A 754 -22.92 11.85 5.01
C VAL A 754 -24.41 11.84 4.65
N GLY A 755 -24.85 12.68 3.72
CA GLY A 755 -26.24 12.76 3.26
C GLY A 755 -26.45 12.20 1.85
N SER A 756 -25.57 12.51 0.89
CA SER A 756 -25.77 12.10 -0.50
C SER A 756 -25.81 10.59 -0.68
N ASP A 757 -25.08 9.82 0.13
CA ASP A 757 -25.16 8.35 0.12
C ASP A 757 -26.57 7.82 0.47
N LEU A 758 -27.32 8.55 1.32
CA LEU A 758 -28.64 8.15 1.81
C LEU A 758 -29.81 8.66 0.94
N TRP A 759 -29.64 9.80 0.27
CA TRP A 759 -30.71 10.45 -0.50
C TRP A 759 -30.56 10.30 -2.01
N CYS A 760 -29.35 10.32 -2.55
CA CYS A 760 -29.14 10.48 -3.99
C CYS A 760 -27.86 9.79 -4.50
N ASN A 761 -27.47 8.65 -3.94
CA ASN A 761 -26.36 7.86 -4.46
C ASN A 761 -26.71 7.37 -5.89
N PRO A 762 -25.87 7.61 -6.91
CA PRO A 762 -26.17 7.18 -8.28
C PRO A 762 -26.17 5.65 -8.47
N LEU A 763 -25.58 4.90 -7.54
CA LEU A 763 -25.46 3.43 -7.59
C LEU A 763 -26.53 2.72 -6.76
N ALA A 764 -27.20 3.40 -5.83
CA ALA A 764 -28.12 2.79 -4.89
C ALA A 764 -29.45 3.56 -4.79
N LYS A 765 -30.56 2.84 -4.66
CA LYS A 765 -31.86 3.46 -4.41
C LYS A 765 -31.90 4.01 -2.99
N ALA A 766 -32.36 5.26 -2.85
CA ALA A 766 -32.64 5.86 -1.55
C ALA A 766 -33.68 5.04 -0.76
N LEU A 767 -33.40 4.77 0.51
CA LEU A 767 -34.28 4.03 1.40
C LEU A 767 -34.95 4.97 2.40
N GLU A 768 -36.24 4.78 2.64
CA GLU A 768 -36.98 5.58 3.63
C GLU A 768 -36.41 5.37 5.04
N SER A 769 -35.91 4.17 5.36
CA SER A 769 -35.22 3.88 6.62
C SER A 769 -33.99 4.75 6.83
N ASP A 770 -33.21 4.99 5.78
CA ASP A 770 -31.99 5.80 5.84
C ASP A 770 -32.32 7.27 6.09
N GLN A 771 -33.33 7.78 5.38
CA GLN A 771 -33.81 9.15 5.54
C GLN A 771 -34.42 9.37 6.93
N ARG A 772 -35.18 8.40 7.44
CA ARG A 772 -35.72 8.42 8.80
C ARG A 772 -34.62 8.35 9.83
N PHE A 773 -33.60 7.50 9.66
CA PHE A 773 -32.46 7.45 10.57
C PHE A 773 -31.75 8.82 10.63
N ALA A 774 -31.43 9.41 9.48
CA ALA A 774 -30.76 10.71 9.44
C ALA A 774 -31.62 11.83 10.06
N THR A 775 -32.93 11.85 9.80
CA THR A 775 -33.83 12.91 10.28
C THR A 775 -34.26 12.72 11.74
N GLU A 776 -34.57 11.49 12.16
CA GLU A 776 -35.10 11.18 13.50
C GLU A 776 -33.98 10.97 14.54
N VAL A 777 -32.84 10.38 14.13
CA VAL A 777 -31.70 10.06 15.01
C VAL A 777 -30.56 11.09 14.88
N LEU A 778 -30.06 11.34 13.67
CA LEU A 778 -28.93 12.28 13.50
C LEU A 778 -29.36 13.76 13.44
N LYS A 779 -30.67 14.02 13.32
CA LYS A 779 -31.31 15.35 13.36
C LYS A 779 -30.95 16.29 12.22
N TYR A 780 -30.64 15.74 11.04
CA TYR A 780 -30.40 16.52 9.83
C TYR A 780 -31.18 15.97 8.62
N LYS A 781 -31.30 16.78 7.57
CA LYS A 781 -31.77 16.37 6.24
C LYS A 781 -30.79 16.83 5.17
N TRP A 782 -30.66 16.04 4.10
CA TRP A 782 -29.83 16.41 2.96
C TRP A 782 -30.37 17.64 2.23
N ARG A 783 -29.46 18.46 1.69
CA ARG A 783 -29.80 19.66 0.92
C ARG A 783 -29.14 19.68 -0.46
N ASN A 784 -27.82 19.54 -0.51
CA ASN A 784 -27.05 19.51 -1.75
C ASN A 784 -25.88 18.52 -1.59
N SER A 785 -25.55 17.81 -2.67
CA SER A 785 -24.27 17.14 -2.84
C SER A 785 -23.27 18.09 -3.51
N ARG A 786 -21.96 17.81 -3.38
CA ARG A 786 -20.88 18.62 -3.98
C ARG A 786 -21.04 20.10 -3.65
N ALA A 787 -21.24 20.36 -2.37
CA ALA A 787 -21.66 21.63 -1.84
C ALA A 787 -20.56 22.68 -1.80
N ALA A 788 -19.28 22.32 -1.97
CA ALA A 788 -18.19 23.29 -2.00
C ALA A 788 -16.94 22.79 -2.74
N LEU A 789 -16.23 23.72 -3.38
CA LEU A 789 -14.99 23.46 -4.12
C LEU A 789 -13.75 24.10 -3.48
N THR A 790 -13.90 25.22 -2.76
CA THR A 790 -12.73 26.01 -2.29
C THR A 790 -12.07 25.51 -1.01
N GLY A 791 -12.59 24.44 -0.37
CA GLY A 791 -11.98 23.89 0.85
C GLY A 791 -12.26 24.66 2.14
N GLY A 792 -12.99 25.78 2.08
CA GLY A 792 -13.22 26.66 3.21
C GLY A 792 -14.49 26.34 3.97
N VAL A 793 -14.44 26.45 5.30
CA VAL A 793 -15.63 26.38 6.16
C VAL A 793 -15.56 27.39 7.29
N ARG A 794 -16.69 28.03 7.59
CA ARG A 794 -16.83 28.99 8.68
C ARG A 794 -17.86 28.54 9.69
N MET A 795 -17.52 28.65 10.98
CA MET A 795 -18.48 28.53 12.08
C MET A 795 -19.32 29.81 12.17
N VAL A 796 -20.64 29.65 12.30
CA VAL A 796 -21.60 30.74 12.32
C VAL A 796 -22.29 30.86 13.68
N ARG A 797 -22.76 32.07 13.99
CA ARG A 797 -23.54 32.32 15.21
C ARG A 797 -24.84 31.52 15.16
N SER A 798 -25.17 30.87 16.27
CA SER A 798 -26.41 30.12 16.47
C SER A 798 -26.91 30.29 17.92
N PRO A 799 -28.19 29.98 18.21
CA PRO A 799 -28.71 29.98 19.57
C PRO A 799 -27.97 29.05 20.54
N LEU A 800 -27.19 28.08 20.02
CA LEU A 800 -26.36 27.18 20.83
C LEU A 800 -25.10 27.86 21.40
N GLN A 801 -24.81 29.11 21.02
CA GLN A 801 -23.64 29.87 21.48
C GLN A 801 -22.34 29.06 21.33
N LEU A 802 -22.15 28.47 20.14
CA LEU A 802 -20.89 27.86 19.76
C LEU A 802 -19.90 28.96 19.33
N GLY A 803 -18.61 28.63 19.33
CA GLY A 803 -17.58 29.57 18.90
C GLY A 803 -17.80 30.07 17.46
N VAL A 804 -17.01 31.05 17.05
CA VAL A 804 -16.88 31.46 15.64
C VAL A 804 -15.43 31.28 15.18
N GLY A 805 -15.23 31.06 13.90
CA GLY A 805 -13.92 30.86 13.31
C GLY A 805 -14.00 30.29 11.90
N GLU A 806 -12.87 30.31 11.22
CA GLU A 806 -12.71 29.74 9.87
C GLU A 806 -11.64 28.66 9.91
N MET A 807 -11.77 27.69 9.03
CA MET A 807 -10.81 26.60 8.85
C MET A 807 -10.90 26.07 7.42
N ASN A 808 -9.87 25.34 7.01
CA ASN A 808 -9.79 24.72 5.70
C ASN A 808 -9.70 23.19 5.83
N TYR A 809 -10.36 22.49 4.92
CA TYR A 809 -10.19 21.07 4.70
C TYR A 809 -9.43 20.80 3.39
N ALA A 810 -8.80 19.63 3.27
CA ALA A 810 -8.02 19.25 2.11
C ALA A 810 -8.92 19.08 0.87
N ASN A 811 -8.98 20.08 -0.01
CA ASN A 811 -9.78 20.08 -1.23
C ASN A 811 -8.95 19.97 -2.52
N THR A 812 -7.64 19.74 -2.39
CA THR A 812 -6.71 19.59 -3.51
C THR A 812 -5.83 18.36 -3.32
N LEU A 813 -5.46 17.72 -4.41
CA LEU A 813 -4.53 16.59 -4.42
C LEU A 813 -3.18 16.97 -3.78
N ASN A 814 -2.68 16.13 -2.90
CA ASN A 814 -1.43 16.30 -2.15
C ASN A 814 -0.95 14.94 -1.61
N SER A 815 0.22 14.90 -0.98
CA SER A 815 0.85 13.68 -0.47
C SER A 815 0.60 13.38 1.02
N GLU A 816 -0.19 14.20 1.72
CA GLU A 816 -0.38 14.13 3.18
C GLU A 816 -1.79 13.71 3.59
N GLN A 817 -2.82 14.22 2.90
CA GLN A 817 -4.23 13.99 3.21
C GLN A 817 -5.01 13.72 1.92
N TYR A 818 -5.95 12.78 1.98
CA TYR A 818 -6.86 12.51 0.87
C TYR A 818 -7.68 13.77 0.53
N ILE A 819 -8.00 13.94 -0.76
CA ILE A 819 -8.79 15.06 -1.26
C ILE A 819 -10.28 14.91 -0.90
N VAL A 820 -10.95 16.02 -0.57
CA VAL A 820 -12.40 16.12 -0.39
C VAL A 820 -12.97 17.06 -1.47
N GLU A 821 -13.36 16.48 -2.59
CA GLU A 821 -13.87 17.16 -3.79
C GLU A 821 -15.39 17.39 -3.77
N SER A 822 -16.13 16.54 -3.05
CA SER A 822 -17.59 16.48 -3.11
C SER A 822 -18.25 16.47 -1.71
N PRO A 823 -17.98 17.46 -0.84
CA PRO A 823 -18.61 17.50 0.47
C PRO A 823 -20.12 17.76 0.36
N ASP A 824 -20.90 17.36 1.37
CA ASP A 824 -22.34 17.56 1.42
C ASP A 824 -22.73 18.87 2.13
N ALA A 825 -23.91 19.38 1.78
CA ALA A 825 -24.64 20.37 2.57
C ALA A 825 -25.88 19.72 3.19
N ILE A 826 -26.11 20.05 4.46
CA ILE A 826 -27.16 19.48 5.30
C ILE A 826 -27.87 20.56 6.10
N GLU A 827 -29.16 20.37 6.38
CA GLU A 827 -29.99 21.29 7.17
C GLU A 827 -30.57 20.60 8.39
N ALA A 828 -31.00 21.38 9.39
CA ALA A 828 -31.72 20.85 10.54
C ALA A 828 -33.01 20.14 10.11
N ALA A 829 -33.25 18.95 10.65
CA ALA A 829 -34.46 18.18 10.38
C ALA A 829 -35.69 18.72 11.14
N ASP A 830 -35.47 19.28 12.33
CA ASP A 830 -36.52 19.79 13.21
C ASP A 830 -36.05 21.04 13.97
N SER A 831 -36.92 21.59 14.83
CA SER A 831 -36.66 22.84 15.58
C SER A 831 -35.60 22.73 16.67
N THR A 832 -35.08 21.52 16.94
CA THR A 832 -33.99 21.32 17.91
C THR A 832 -32.61 21.55 17.29
N GLY A 833 -32.53 21.57 15.95
CA GLY A 833 -31.30 21.71 15.18
C GLY A 833 -31.03 23.12 14.67
N TYR A 834 -29.76 23.48 14.60
CA TYR A 834 -29.29 24.76 14.07
C TYR A 834 -28.11 24.54 13.11
N THR A 835 -28.06 25.30 12.02
CA THR A 835 -26.84 25.43 11.21
C THR A 835 -25.75 26.08 12.06
N VAL A 836 -24.60 25.41 12.17
CA VAL A 836 -23.47 25.88 12.97
C VAL A 836 -22.22 26.13 12.14
N MET A 837 -22.18 25.61 10.90
CA MET A 837 -21.11 25.89 9.95
C MET A 837 -21.67 26.13 8.55
N ARG A 838 -20.97 26.93 7.74
CA ARG A 838 -21.31 27.19 6.34
C ARG A 838 -20.08 27.14 5.45
N TYR A 839 -20.27 26.73 4.20
CA TYR A 839 -19.29 26.94 3.15
C TYR A 839 -19.31 28.43 2.75
N PRO A 840 -18.20 29.19 2.88
CA PRO A 840 -18.19 30.62 2.62
C PRO A 840 -18.50 30.99 1.15
N GLU A 841 -18.15 30.12 0.20
CA GLU A 841 -18.31 30.37 -1.24
C GLU A 841 -19.78 30.53 -1.68
N ASN A 842 -20.73 29.87 -1.02
CA ASN A 842 -22.14 29.85 -1.43
C ASN A 842 -23.14 29.90 -0.26
N ASN A 843 -22.65 29.98 0.98
CA ASN A 843 -23.44 30.00 2.21
C ASN A 843 -24.26 28.74 2.51
N LEU A 844 -24.06 27.63 1.80
CA LEU A 844 -24.71 26.36 2.12
C LEU A 844 -24.28 25.88 3.52
N SER A 845 -25.20 25.19 4.20
CA SER A 845 -25.00 24.70 5.57
C SER A 845 -24.06 23.48 5.56
N ALA A 846 -22.87 23.65 6.12
CA ALA A 846 -21.82 22.64 6.17
C ALA A 846 -21.90 21.73 7.40
N ALA A 847 -22.57 22.20 8.47
CA ALA A 847 -22.78 21.39 9.67
C ALA A 847 -24.04 21.82 10.43
N VAL A 848 -24.66 20.86 11.09
CA VAL A 848 -25.84 21.01 11.94
C VAL A 848 -25.52 20.49 13.33
N ALA A 849 -25.90 21.23 14.36
CA ALA A 849 -25.92 20.74 15.73
C ALA A 849 -27.35 20.78 16.28
N SER A 850 -27.77 19.72 16.96
CA SER A 850 -29.11 19.60 17.56
C SER A 850 -29.03 19.35 19.06
N GLN A 851 -29.98 19.94 19.80
CA GLN A 851 -30.10 19.80 21.24
C GLN A 851 -31.53 19.34 21.62
N GLY A 852 -31.65 18.04 21.94
CA GLY A 852 -32.88 17.42 22.44
C GLY A 852 -32.61 16.53 23.67
N SER A 853 -33.23 15.34 23.72
CA SER A 853 -32.96 14.34 24.78
C SER A 853 -31.53 13.79 24.76
N TYR A 854 -30.87 13.93 23.62
CA TYR A 854 -29.43 13.82 23.40
C TYR A 854 -29.05 14.93 22.41
N LYS A 855 -27.75 15.10 22.16
CA LYS A 855 -27.22 16.08 21.23
C LYS A 855 -26.57 15.40 20.05
N THR A 856 -26.65 16.03 18.88
CA THR A 856 -25.91 15.63 17.69
C THR A 856 -25.08 16.78 17.17
N PHE A 857 -23.93 16.47 16.59
CA PHE A 857 -23.14 17.38 15.77
C PHE A 857 -22.78 16.64 14.48
N VAL A 858 -23.27 17.09 13.34
CA VAL A 858 -23.09 16.42 12.05
C VAL A 858 -22.44 17.39 11.07
N MET A 859 -21.37 16.94 10.41
CA MET A 859 -20.63 17.71 9.40
C MET A 859 -20.70 17.03 8.03
N GLY A 860 -20.96 17.82 6.99
CA GLY A 860 -20.93 17.40 5.59
C GLY A 860 -19.53 17.35 4.97
N PHE A 861 -18.49 17.47 5.79
CA PHE A 861 -17.10 17.29 5.41
C PHE A 861 -16.37 16.57 6.56
N PRO A 862 -15.26 15.84 6.28
CA PRO A 862 -14.57 15.05 7.30
C PRO A 862 -13.75 15.91 8.27
N PHE A 863 -13.78 15.59 9.57
CA PHE A 863 -12.97 16.29 10.57
C PHE A 863 -11.47 16.08 10.37
N GLU A 864 -11.06 14.86 10.03
CA GLU A 864 -9.68 14.47 9.78
C GLU A 864 -9.06 15.15 8.55
N SER A 865 -9.89 15.67 7.65
CA SER A 865 -9.46 16.40 6.46
C SER A 865 -9.11 17.87 6.74
N ILE A 866 -9.45 18.40 7.93
CA ILE A 866 -9.05 19.76 8.33
C ILE A 866 -7.52 19.82 8.37
N THR A 867 -6.91 20.76 7.67
CA THR A 867 -5.46 20.74 7.41
C THR A 867 -4.62 21.14 8.63
N GLN A 868 -5.14 22.02 9.48
CA GLN A 868 -4.41 22.54 10.65
C GLN A 868 -4.80 21.83 11.94
N ALA A 869 -3.81 21.26 12.65
CA ALA A 869 -4.02 20.57 13.93
C ALA A 869 -4.71 21.43 14.98
N PHE A 870 -4.28 22.69 15.13
CA PHE A 870 -4.90 23.64 16.07
C PHE A 870 -6.40 23.88 15.78
N CYS A 871 -6.80 23.92 14.50
CA CYS A 871 -8.21 24.07 14.13
C CYS A 871 -9.03 22.84 14.55
N ARG A 872 -8.47 21.63 14.36
CA ARG A 872 -9.09 20.37 14.81
C ARG A 872 -9.29 20.37 16.33
N GLU A 873 -8.25 20.73 17.08
CA GLU A 873 -8.30 20.81 18.55
C GLU A 873 -9.37 21.79 19.04
N LYS A 874 -9.41 23.01 18.46
CA LYS A 874 -10.39 24.03 18.82
C LYS A 874 -11.83 23.61 18.48
N LEU A 875 -12.02 22.95 17.33
CA LEU A 875 -13.33 22.45 16.93
C LEU A 875 -13.78 21.31 17.84
N MET A 876 -12.93 20.32 18.11
CA MET A 876 -13.24 19.22 19.02
C MET A 876 -13.58 19.73 20.41
N LYS A 877 -12.83 20.70 20.93
CA LYS A 877 -13.17 21.37 22.19
C LYS A 877 -14.57 21.98 22.16
N THR A 878 -14.92 22.67 21.07
CA THR A 878 -16.26 23.28 20.93
C THR A 878 -17.37 22.22 20.93
N ILE A 879 -17.16 21.09 20.24
CA ILE A 879 -18.10 19.97 20.17
C ILE A 879 -18.28 19.32 21.54
N VAL A 880 -17.17 19.01 22.23
CA VAL A 880 -17.21 18.41 23.56
C VAL A 880 -17.83 19.36 24.59
N ASP A 881 -17.47 20.65 24.59
CA ASP A 881 -18.10 21.65 25.47
C ASP A 881 -19.61 21.70 25.22
N PHE A 882 -20.04 21.70 23.95
CA PHE A 882 -21.46 21.66 23.59
C PHE A 882 -22.16 20.43 24.16
N PHE A 883 -21.56 19.25 24.02
CA PHE A 883 -22.08 18.01 24.58
C PHE A 883 -22.18 18.05 26.12
N MET A 884 -21.17 18.59 26.79
CA MET A 884 -21.11 18.61 28.27
C MET A 884 -21.98 19.69 28.94
N ARG A 885 -22.41 20.73 28.22
CA ARG A 885 -23.31 21.76 28.79
C ARG A 885 -24.62 21.12 29.26
N GLN A 886 -25.04 21.43 30.50
CA GLN A 886 -26.39 21.07 30.94
C GLN A 886 -27.44 21.80 30.08
N PRO A 887 -28.61 21.21 29.81
CA PRO A 887 -29.72 21.99 29.27
C PRO A 887 -29.99 23.17 30.20
N HIS A 888 -30.16 24.38 29.67
CA HIS A 888 -30.75 25.44 30.47
C HIS A 888 -32.15 24.95 30.88
N GLU A 889 -32.38 24.79 32.19
CA GLU A 889 -33.74 24.80 32.71
C GLU A 889 -34.28 26.19 32.38
N ASP A 890 -35.08 26.28 31.31
CA ASP A 890 -36.03 27.37 31.21
C ASP A 890 -36.90 27.27 32.45
N ILE A 891 -36.71 28.19 33.39
CA ILE A 891 -37.66 28.48 34.46
C ILE A 891 -38.89 29.09 33.75
N SER A 892 -39.67 28.25 33.07
CA SER A 892 -41.04 28.56 32.72
C SER A 892 -41.91 27.99 33.83
N HIS A 893 -42.31 28.86 34.74
CA HIS A 893 -43.49 28.62 35.55
C HIS A 893 -44.67 28.38 34.59
N ASP A 894 -45.17 27.15 34.51
CA ASP A 894 -46.54 26.91 34.06
C ASP A 894 -47.21 25.80 34.90
N PRO A 895 -48.24 26.12 35.70
CA PRO A 895 -48.97 25.16 36.49
C PRO A 895 -50.09 24.56 35.64
N LYS A 896 -49.83 23.43 34.98
CA LYS A 896 -50.80 22.34 34.76
C LYS A 896 -50.13 21.19 34.03
N GLY A 897 -50.19 20.02 34.68
CA GLY A 897 -49.69 18.78 34.11
C GLY A 897 -50.52 18.34 32.92
N ASP A 898 -49.84 17.86 31.89
CA ASP A 898 -50.34 16.76 31.09
C ASP A 898 -49.17 15.95 30.51
N GLY A 899 -49.29 14.62 30.60
CA GLY A 899 -48.20 13.68 30.39
C GLY A 899 -47.74 13.57 28.94
N LYS A 900 -46.45 13.87 28.68
CA LYS A 900 -45.79 13.51 27.42
C LYS A 900 -45.40 12.03 27.43
N LYS A 901 -46.11 11.23 26.64
CA LYS A 901 -45.70 9.86 26.27
C LYS A 901 -44.40 9.93 25.46
N ALA A 902 -43.37 9.23 25.91
CA ALA A 902 -42.18 8.92 25.11
C ALA A 902 -42.63 8.18 23.84
N ARG A 903 -42.32 8.73 22.66
CA ARG A 903 -42.46 7.98 21.41
C ARG A 903 -41.37 6.92 21.37
N HIS A 904 -41.77 5.65 21.37
CA HIS A 904 -40.87 4.56 21.03
C HIS A 904 -40.30 4.78 19.64
N ILE A 905 -38.98 4.79 19.52
CA ILE A 905 -38.27 4.65 18.25
C ILE A 905 -38.57 3.23 17.77
N THR A 906 -39.46 3.09 16.79
CA THR A 906 -39.81 1.81 16.17
C THR A 906 -38.58 1.19 15.50
N SER A 907 -38.42 -0.13 15.64
CA SER A 907 -37.33 -0.91 15.04
C SER A 907 -37.13 -0.63 13.55
N PHE A 908 -35.89 -0.33 13.16
CA PHE A 908 -35.46 -0.08 11.77
C PHE A 908 -35.31 -1.36 10.92
N THR A 909 -35.98 -2.46 11.29
CA THR A 909 -35.92 -3.73 10.58
C THR A 909 -37.06 -3.81 9.57
N GLY A 910 -36.73 -3.71 8.28
CA GLY A 910 -37.68 -3.80 7.16
C GLY A 910 -38.27 -5.20 6.94
N GLU A 911 -39.03 -5.72 7.90
CA GLU A 911 -39.89 -6.88 7.67
C GLU A 911 -41.31 -6.39 7.29
N GLU A 912 -41.68 -6.61 6.03
CA GLU A 912 -43.07 -6.50 5.57
C GLU A 912 -43.92 -7.54 6.30
N LYS A 913 -44.71 -7.09 7.28
CA LYS A 913 -45.88 -7.85 7.74
C LYS A 913 -46.92 -7.86 6.62
N ARG A 914 -47.01 -8.97 5.89
CA ARG A 914 -48.22 -9.32 5.14
C ARG A 914 -49.36 -9.57 6.14
N GLU A 915 -50.35 -8.69 6.15
CA GLU A 915 -51.63 -8.97 6.80
C GLU A 915 -52.53 -9.78 5.87
N ARG A 916 -52.86 -10.98 6.35
CA ARG A 916 -53.97 -11.91 6.04
C ARG A 916 -54.44 -12.09 4.60
#